data_AF-A0A6M0SDB9-F1
#
_entry.id   AF-A0A6M0SDB9-F1
#
_cell.length_a   1.000
_cell.length_b   1.000
_cell.length_c   1.000
_cell.angle_alpha   90.00
_cell.angle_beta   90.00
_cell.angle_gamma   90.00
#
_symmetry.space_group_name_H-M   'P 1'
#
loop_
_entity.id
_entity.type
_entity.pdbx_description
1 polymer ?
#
loop_
_entity_poly.entity_id
_entity_poly.type
_entity_poly.pdbx_seq_one_letter_code
_entity_poly.pdbx_strand_id
1 'polypeptide(L)'
;MFLLDNPNLPPVPLTGTGAPVFTVGEGALASSLQVDTLATMPGIAVGGQPARVVATAVPESGDLYRVNAENAISVIAIETPTGIATRADDPAAIQDGEFAYDPYSQSIILRSAEPLDGLSVSVAQISSEGIQRQDLLPGPHPEWFGRFPLAGSISIGLAFEQQPTGSMEFECQRSELLPLMNAFRPDTRVDLWGYAVRVTQISYTQELLPTNPQGRFIVQVSLSGANEREVTDPITVREILETMGSTPENPQTQTTVQLIGTIAGVTVLAPEMSVSLNELGSEDTFELQTEFTDRLRHRGLFAEYNTDALVARSINTVASWIFTDFDCLDSPQVTYLGRQDRQTLSGTLNLAPPALAAATLPATTTDAPVISIEAEDSALIGFTNDFPVTKISGTFSGDGFEDDSEDLLGNNSAEPNWNQRQRDRVTLVKGDEDLLEPPVDTTQIQTTSLSFNNSGPTKTQQTEVSEDGYPVSVREVTYGFVFLSRNHMTTVNGERVLRIFSPASVWEKIRDVTTTWIYDDDTGYELGTVTTGQELFSFLSETDDLETYELSLATDAASINELNAYAFRWRSVDEATGRRLRKLSSVYNDISPNEGKYIYFEDTGPNGETITRRRADPTWAEPYYVELEVTHSNSYAQTANPEEPEDLGDGLRRKPPLTTGRESFNRRDIKLKPSPATRKSLQFPSAPTEENPTTPGPIIDIERDQIPDAYTETTQEMSAEGPEYRDFAARTTFSDSLGRPGTAARRPAAFGSTEPESGQSGVTSPADETDYEYVAISPGYDTNGPVRTTLSFPYASTEAEAEAAVRTYAIAAEITNPSRSISISVPVNMQIKPGDRATVTLAGIIYKCRVNAVNHDIQIAGIIDGNLEITGSSQLQLSPDREPGFQFIKRPFPQDADLADGEDGNVLSFTNIGGTDTTLSMGSLLSGKITRRKPNG
;
A
#
# COMPACT_ATOMS: atom_id res chain seq x y z
N MET A 1 -3.13 14.14 -44.35
CA MET A 1 -3.00 14.24 -45.81
C MET A 1 -1.53 13.96 -46.12
N PHE A 2 -1.19 12.76 -46.59
CA PHE A 2 0.19 12.36 -46.85
C PHE A 2 0.50 12.47 -48.34
N LEU A 3 1.55 13.21 -48.70
CA LEU A 3 2.08 13.28 -50.06
C LEU A 3 3.00 12.07 -50.26
N LEU A 4 2.68 11.21 -51.22
CA LEU A 4 3.56 10.12 -51.67
C LEU A 4 4.51 10.68 -52.73
N ASP A 5 5.77 10.90 -52.36
CA ASP A 5 6.82 11.27 -53.30
C ASP A 5 7.40 9.99 -53.91
N ASN A 6 6.98 9.64 -55.13
CA ASN A 6 7.53 8.53 -55.89
C ASN A 6 8.33 9.09 -57.09
N PRO A 7 9.67 8.92 -57.12
CA PRO A 7 10.53 9.51 -58.16
C PRO A 7 10.31 8.93 -59.57
N ASN A 8 9.42 7.94 -59.75
CA ASN A 8 9.13 7.32 -61.03
C ASN A 8 7.80 7.74 -61.67
N LEU A 9 7.06 8.71 -61.11
CA LEU A 9 5.85 9.25 -61.73
C LEU A 9 6.16 10.56 -62.49
N PRO A 10 5.63 10.76 -63.71
CA PRO A 10 5.80 12.03 -64.41
C PRO A 10 5.06 13.17 -63.65
N PRO A 11 5.66 14.36 -63.53
CA PRO A 11 5.05 15.46 -62.78
C PRO A 11 3.77 15.94 -63.48
N VAL A 12 2.64 15.85 -62.78
CA VAL A 12 1.35 16.42 -63.21
C VAL A 12 1.25 17.83 -62.62
N PRO A 13 0.97 18.87 -63.42
CA PRO A 13 0.86 20.23 -62.91
C PRO A 13 -0.44 20.41 -62.11
N LEU A 14 -0.32 20.79 -60.83
CA LEU A 14 -1.47 21.15 -60.00
C LEU A 14 -1.91 22.59 -60.33
N THR A 15 -3.05 22.72 -61.02
CA THR A 15 -3.81 23.96 -61.08
C THR A 15 -5.19 23.74 -60.48
N GLY A 16 -5.52 24.48 -59.43
CA GLY A 16 -6.91 24.73 -59.04
C GLY A 16 -7.36 24.14 -57.70
N THR A 17 -7.81 25.03 -56.84
CA THR A 17 -8.47 24.83 -55.54
C THR A 17 -9.81 24.09 -55.67
N GLY A 18 -9.93 22.92 -55.04
CA GLY A 18 -11.18 22.20 -54.83
C GLY A 18 -10.93 20.79 -54.29
N ALA A 19 -11.52 20.44 -53.15
CA ALA A 19 -11.41 19.10 -52.57
C ALA A 19 -12.14 18.07 -53.46
N PRO A 20 -11.53 16.92 -53.82
CA PRO A 20 -12.23 15.89 -54.56
C PRO A 20 -13.17 15.08 -53.64
N VAL A 21 -14.45 15.07 -54.00
CA VAL A 21 -15.43 14.09 -53.52
C VAL A 21 -15.26 12.83 -54.36
N PHE A 22 -15.05 11.67 -53.73
CA PHE A 22 -15.07 10.38 -54.41
C PHE A 22 -16.41 9.69 -54.16
N THR A 23 -17.13 9.42 -55.24
CA THR A 23 -18.30 8.51 -55.26
C THR A 23 -17.84 7.19 -55.90
N VAL A 24 -18.01 6.07 -55.20
CA VAL A 24 -17.77 4.74 -55.78
C VAL A 24 -19.08 4.27 -56.42
N GLY A 25 -19.07 4.09 -57.74
CA GLY A 25 -20.19 3.53 -58.50
C GLY A 25 -20.17 2.00 -58.48
N GLU A 26 -21.35 1.40 -58.36
CA GLU A 26 -21.57 -0.04 -58.48
C GLU A 26 -21.20 -0.54 -59.89
N GLY A 27 -20.26 -1.48 -59.97
CA GLY A 27 -19.98 -2.20 -61.21
C GLY A 27 -18.56 -2.73 -61.35
N ALA A 28 -18.37 -3.99 -60.95
CA ALA A 28 -17.34 -4.93 -61.40
C ALA A 28 -15.86 -4.51 -61.29
N LEU A 29 -15.21 -4.98 -60.22
CA LEU A 29 -13.79 -5.35 -60.28
C LEU A 29 -13.58 -6.68 -59.53
N ALA A 30 -13.27 -7.71 -60.34
CA ALA A 30 -12.68 -8.95 -59.88
C ALA A 30 -11.16 -8.75 -59.73
N SER A 31 -10.61 -9.35 -58.66
CA SER A 31 -9.21 -9.75 -58.46
C SER A 31 -8.12 -8.66 -58.48
N SER A 32 -7.40 -8.58 -57.36
CA SER A 32 -6.15 -7.84 -57.10
C SER A 32 -6.27 -6.37 -56.70
N LEU A 33 -6.92 -6.13 -55.56
CA LEU A 33 -6.49 -5.06 -54.65
C LEU A 33 -6.16 -5.74 -53.30
N GLN A 34 -4.94 -6.23 -53.16
CA GLN A 34 -4.41 -6.66 -51.86
C GLN A 34 -4.09 -5.39 -51.08
N VAL A 35 -5.00 -5.00 -50.20
CA VAL A 35 -4.69 -4.03 -49.16
C VAL A 35 -4.06 -4.84 -48.02
N ASP A 36 -2.73 -4.85 -47.97
CA ASP A 36 -1.97 -5.32 -46.81
C ASP A 36 -2.20 -4.33 -45.66
N THR A 37 -3.35 -4.45 -45.01
CA THR A 37 -3.62 -3.84 -43.71
C THR A 37 -4.25 -4.88 -42.82
N LEU A 38 -3.49 -5.94 -42.52
CA LEU A 38 -3.52 -6.45 -41.15
C LEU A 38 -2.81 -5.40 -40.32
N ALA A 39 -3.59 -4.58 -39.62
CA ALA A 39 -3.05 -3.84 -38.48
C ALA A 39 -2.52 -4.91 -37.52
N THR A 40 -1.21 -5.16 -37.59
CA THR A 40 -0.51 -5.99 -36.63
C THR A 40 -0.85 -5.48 -35.23
N MET A 41 -1.13 -6.39 -34.31
CA MET A 41 -1.15 -6.03 -32.89
C MET A 41 0.12 -5.21 -32.61
N PRO A 42 -0.02 -3.99 -32.10
CA PRO A 42 1.14 -3.16 -31.90
C PRO A 42 1.98 -3.77 -30.77
N GLY A 43 3.21 -4.16 -31.11
CA GLY A 43 4.13 -4.88 -30.21
C GLY A 43 4.80 -6.13 -30.81
N ILE A 44 4.26 -6.69 -31.90
CA ILE A 44 4.87 -7.86 -32.57
C ILE A 44 5.50 -7.41 -33.90
N ALA A 45 6.82 -7.17 -33.89
CA ALA A 45 7.58 -6.98 -35.12
C ALA A 45 7.81 -8.36 -35.77
N VAL A 46 6.88 -8.82 -36.61
CA VAL A 46 7.05 -10.10 -37.32
C VAL A 46 8.16 -9.93 -38.37
N GLY A 47 9.40 -10.30 -38.02
CA GLY A 47 10.57 -10.29 -38.91
C GLY A 47 10.53 -11.35 -40.03
N GLY A 48 9.38 -11.96 -40.29
CA GLY A 48 9.12 -12.89 -41.37
C GLY A 48 7.66 -12.77 -41.82
N GLN A 49 7.36 -13.04 -43.09
CA GLN A 49 5.96 -13.17 -43.51
C GLN A 49 5.29 -14.24 -42.63
N PRO A 50 4.11 -13.98 -42.01
CA PRO A 50 3.43 -14.98 -41.22
C PRO A 50 3.22 -16.21 -42.09
N ALA A 51 3.62 -17.38 -41.59
CA ALA A 51 3.42 -18.61 -42.33
C ALA A 51 1.90 -18.79 -42.48
N ARG A 52 1.40 -18.91 -43.71
CA ARG A 52 0.01 -19.22 -43.98
C ARG A 52 -0.15 -20.72 -44.12
N VAL A 53 -0.89 -21.33 -43.22
CA VAL A 53 -1.29 -22.74 -43.33
C VAL A 53 -2.71 -22.79 -43.83
N VAL A 54 -2.96 -23.59 -44.85
CA VAL A 54 -4.33 -23.86 -45.30
C VAL A 54 -4.82 -25.08 -44.53
N ALA A 55 -5.89 -24.88 -43.75
CA ALA A 55 -6.51 -25.93 -42.94
C ALA A 55 -8.00 -26.07 -43.32
N THR A 56 -8.59 -27.21 -43.01
CA THR A 56 -10.00 -27.48 -43.32
C THR A 56 -10.84 -27.29 -42.06
N ALA A 57 -11.91 -26.51 -42.15
CA ALA A 57 -12.90 -26.39 -41.09
C ALA A 57 -13.79 -27.64 -41.01
N VAL A 58 -13.87 -28.23 -39.82
CA VAL A 58 -14.71 -29.40 -39.51
C VAL A 58 -15.82 -28.97 -38.55
N PRO A 59 -17.11 -29.16 -38.87
CA PRO A 59 -18.20 -28.77 -37.97
C PRO A 59 -18.19 -29.59 -36.67
N GLU A 60 -18.35 -28.94 -35.52
CA GLU A 60 -18.51 -29.62 -34.21
C GLU A 60 -19.96 -29.67 -33.75
N SER A 61 -20.60 -28.51 -33.61
CA SER A 61 -22.03 -28.37 -33.30
C SER A 61 -22.49 -26.91 -33.52
N GLY A 62 -23.66 -26.70 -34.12
CA GLY A 62 -24.14 -25.36 -34.48
C GLY A 62 -23.20 -24.69 -35.50
N ASP A 63 -22.95 -23.39 -35.31
CA ASP A 63 -22.09 -22.57 -36.17
C ASP A 63 -20.60 -22.62 -35.77
N LEU A 64 -20.20 -23.61 -34.96
CA LEU A 64 -18.83 -23.83 -34.50
C LEU A 64 -18.08 -24.84 -35.38
N TYR A 65 -16.87 -24.44 -35.76
CA TYR A 65 -15.96 -25.18 -36.62
C TYR A 65 -14.62 -25.41 -35.92
N ARG A 66 -14.17 -26.67 -35.87
CA ARG A 66 -12.80 -27.01 -35.48
C ARG A 66 -11.89 -26.95 -36.69
N VAL A 67 -10.81 -26.18 -36.58
CA VAL A 67 -9.72 -26.14 -37.55
C VAL A 67 -8.48 -26.72 -36.88
N ASN A 68 -7.89 -27.77 -37.45
CA ASN A 68 -6.66 -28.34 -36.91
C ASN A 68 -5.46 -27.53 -37.44
N ALA A 69 -4.71 -26.90 -36.53
CA ALA A 69 -3.57 -26.04 -36.85
C ALA A 69 -2.27 -26.72 -36.41
N GLU A 70 -2.02 -27.93 -36.95
CA GLU A 70 -0.86 -28.73 -36.62
C GLU A 70 0.44 -27.91 -36.80
N ASN A 71 1.26 -27.88 -35.75
CA ASN A 71 2.52 -27.12 -35.64
C ASN A 71 2.39 -25.59 -35.53
N ALA A 72 1.18 -25.05 -35.36
CA ALA A 72 1.04 -23.66 -34.91
C ALA A 72 1.54 -23.56 -33.46
N ILE A 73 2.33 -22.51 -33.18
CA ILE A 73 2.67 -22.09 -31.81
C ILE A 73 1.73 -20.95 -31.37
N SER A 74 1.35 -20.09 -32.31
CA SER A 74 0.37 -19.04 -32.12
C SER A 74 -0.39 -18.75 -33.42
N VAL A 75 -1.65 -18.33 -33.28
CA VAL A 75 -2.55 -17.99 -34.39
C VAL A 75 -2.96 -16.53 -34.27
N ILE A 76 -2.65 -15.73 -35.29
CA ILE A 76 -2.87 -14.28 -35.29
C ILE A 76 -4.25 -13.95 -35.85
N ALA A 77 -4.60 -14.55 -36.98
CA ALA A 77 -5.85 -14.31 -37.69
C ALA A 77 -6.21 -15.51 -38.55
N ILE A 78 -7.50 -15.60 -38.85
CA ILE A 78 -8.05 -16.69 -39.65
C ILE A 78 -8.82 -16.08 -40.82
N GLU A 79 -8.30 -16.25 -42.02
CA GLU A 79 -9.01 -15.82 -43.23
C GLU A 79 -9.97 -16.92 -43.66
N THR A 80 -11.26 -16.63 -43.52
CA THR A 80 -12.34 -17.43 -44.09
C THR A 80 -12.73 -16.89 -45.47
N PRO A 81 -13.48 -17.64 -46.28
CA PRO A 81 -14.03 -17.11 -47.54
C PRO A 81 -14.96 -15.89 -47.36
N THR A 82 -15.43 -15.64 -46.14
CA THR A 82 -16.45 -14.64 -45.80
C THR A 82 -15.88 -13.43 -45.06
N GLY A 83 -14.63 -13.50 -44.57
CA GLY A 83 -13.97 -12.41 -43.88
C GLY A 83 -12.70 -12.84 -43.14
N ILE A 84 -12.15 -11.92 -42.35
CA ILE A 84 -11.07 -12.22 -41.40
C ILE A 84 -11.73 -12.41 -40.04
N ALA A 85 -11.62 -13.61 -39.49
CA ALA A 85 -12.04 -13.87 -38.12
C ALA A 85 -10.98 -13.38 -37.13
N THR A 86 -11.43 -12.68 -36.10
CA THR A 86 -10.61 -12.12 -35.03
C THR A 86 -10.53 -13.10 -33.85
N ARG A 87 -9.51 -12.99 -33.00
CA ARG A 87 -9.43 -13.84 -31.81
C ARG A 87 -10.49 -13.43 -30.81
N ALA A 88 -11.17 -14.39 -30.18
CA ALA A 88 -12.19 -14.14 -29.16
C ALA A 88 -11.54 -13.62 -27.86
N ASP A 89 -12.16 -12.61 -27.24
CA ASP A 89 -11.76 -12.09 -25.93
C ASP A 89 -12.00 -13.12 -24.81
N ASP A 90 -13.05 -13.94 -24.97
CA ASP A 90 -13.37 -15.07 -24.09
C ASP A 90 -13.38 -16.38 -24.92
N PRO A 91 -12.36 -17.25 -24.78
CA PRO A 91 -12.30 -18.48 -25.55
C PRO A 91 -13.42 -19.48 -25.22
N ALA A 92 -14.14 -19.29 -24.11
CA ALA A 92 -15.32 -20.09 -23.77
C ALA A 92 -16.63 -19.54 -24.39
N ALA A 93 -16.63 -18.29 -24.87
CA ALA A 93 -17.82 -17.59 -25.35
C ALA A 93 -17.61 -16.91 -26.72
N ILE A 94 -17.12 -17.68 -27.69
CA ILE A 94 -16.78 -17.24 -29.04
C ILE A 94 -18.02 -16.68 -29.77
N GLN A 95 -17.94 -15.45 -30.30
CA GLN A 95 -18.99 -14.80 -31.10
C GLN A 95 -18.79 -15.01 -32.61
N ASP A 96 -19.80 -14.64 -33.41
CA ASP A 96 -19.75 -14.79 -34.87
C ASP A 96 -18.60 -13.97 -35.48
N GLY A 97 -17.73 -14.64 -36.24
CA GLY A 97 -16.52 -14.03 -36.78
C GLY A 97 -15.33 -14.05 -35.80
N GLU A 98 -15.44 -14.76 -34.69
CA GLU A 98 -14.34 -14.93 -33.73
C GLU A 98 -13.80 -16.36 -33.68
N PHE A 99 -12.56 -16.53 -33.20
CA PHE A 99 -11.94 -17.82 -32.96
C PHE A 99 -11.21 -17.91 -31.60
N ALA A 100 -11.20 -19.10 -31.01
CA ALA A 100 -10.34 -19.48 -29.90
C ALA A 100 -9.27 -20.46 -30.38
N TYR A 101 -8.02 -20.29 -29.94
CA TYR A 101 -6.93 -21.20 -30.25
C TYR A 101 -6.41 -21.86 -28.97
N ASP A 102 -6.36 -23.19 -28.99
CA ASP A 102 -5.78 -24.01 -27.93
C ASP A 102 -4.37 -24.44 -28.37
N PRO A 103 -3.30 -23.90 -27.75
CA PRO A 103 -1.95 -24.21 -28.13
C PRO A 103 -1.50 -25.62 -27.70
N TYR A 104 -2.18 -26.26 -26.73
CA TYR A 104 -1.82 -27.61 -26.28
C TYR A 104 -2.42 -28.69 -27.18
N SER A 105 -3.66 -28.49 -27.65
CA SER A 105 -4.27 -29.40 -28.64
C SER A 105 -4.01 -29.00 -30.09
N GLN A 106 -3.37 -27.84 -30.32
CA GLN A 106 -3.16 -27.21 -31.63
C GLN A 106 -4.46 -27.09 -32.44
N SER A 107 -5.59 -26.93 -31.75
CA SER A 107 -6.90 -26.83 -32.35
C SER A 107 -7.44 -25.41 -32.23
N ILE A 108 -8.13 -24.99 -33.27
CA ILE A 108 -8.83 -23.71 -33.32
C ILE A 108 -10.33 -24.04 -33.32
N ILE A 109 -11.08 -23.37 -32.46
CA ILE A 109 -12.54 -23.33 -32.54
C ILE A 109 -12.92 -21.97 -33.13
N LEU A 110 -13.60 -21.97 -34.26
CA LEU A 110 -14.02 -20.79 -35.00
C LEU A 110 -15.55 -20.76 -35.04
N ARG A 111 -16.17 -19.62 -34.76
CA ARG A 111 -17.60 -19.40 -35.03
C ARG A 111 -17.76 -18.54 -36.28
N SER A 112 -18.55 -19.00 -37.24
CA SER A 112 -18.77 -18.27 -38.50
C SER A 112 -20.25 -18.05 -38.73
N ALA A 113 -20.63 -16.82 -39.10
CA ALA A 113 -22.00 -16.47 -39.45
C ALA A 113 -22.52 -17.21 -40.71
N GLU A 114 -21.60 -17.70 -41.54
CA GLU A 114 -21.93 -18.51 -42.72
C GLU A 114 -21.30 -19.91 -42.63
N PRO A 115 -21.93 -20.94 -43.21
CA PRO A 115 -21.43 -22.31 -43.12
C PRO A 115 -20.06 -22.48 -43.79
N LEU A 116 -19.09 -23.03 -43.05
CA LEU A 116 -17.72 -23.27 -43.53
C LEU A 116 -17.43 -24.74 -43.86
N ASP A 117 -18.45 -25.59 -43.98
CA ASP A 117 -18.31 -27.04 -44.16
C ASP A 117 -17.38 -27.40 -45.33
N GLY A 118 -16.19 -27.92 -45.03
CA GLY A 118 -15.21 -28.35 -46.03
C GLY A 118 -14.51 -27.22 -46.78
N LEU A 119 -14.70 -25.96 -46.37
CA LEU A 119 -13.96 -24.82 -46.93
C LEU A 119 -12.55 -24.76 -46.33
N SER A 120 -11.60 -24.42 -47.19
CA SER A 120 -10.23 -24.14 -46.79
C SER A 120 -10.16 -22.78 -46.12
N VAL A 121 -9.56 -22.75 -44.94
CA VAL A 121 -9.35 -21.56 -44.14
C VAL A 121 -7.84 -21.30 -44.09
N SER A 122 -7.42 -20.05 -44.27
CA SER A 122 -5.99 -19.70 -44.15
C SER A 122 -5.71 -19.24 -42.72
N VAL A 123 -4.92 -20.02 -42.01
CA VAL A 123 -4.43 -19.71 -40.66
C VAL A 123 -3.12 -18.96 -40.79
N ALA A 124 -3.09 -17.70 -40.34
CA ALA A 124 -1.86 -16.93 -40.22
C ALA A 124 -1.19 -17.27 -38.87
N GLN A 125 -0.03 -17.93 -38.91
CA GLN A 125 0.71 -18.38 -37.72
C GLN A 125 2.13 -17.79 -37.65
N ILE A 126 2.71 -17.78 -36.44
CA ILE A 126 4.14 -17.49 -36.20
C ILE A 126 4.91 -18.83 -36.29
N SER A 127 5.96 -18.90 -37.10
CA SER A 127 6.69 -20.14 -37.38
C SER A 127 7.55 -20.63 -36.19
N SER A 128 7.67 -21.96 -36.05
CA SER A 128 8.47 -22.64 -35.03
C SER A 128 9.99 -22.48 -35.14
N GLU A 129 10.51 -22.00 -36.27
CA GLU A 129 11.93 -21.72 -36.44
C GLU A 129 12.20 -20.24 -36.12
N GLY A 130 12.44 -19.89 -34.85
CA GLY A 130 13.10 -18.61 -34.54
C GLY A 130 12.68 -17.82 -33.31
N ILE A 131 11.87 -18.33 -32.38
CA ILE A 131 11.52 -17.59 -31.15
C ILE A 131 12.64 -17.74 -30.10
N GLN A 132 13.83 -17.23 -30.43
CA GLN A 132 14.88 -16.83 -29.49
C GLN A 132 15.76 -15.72 -30.10
N ARG A 133 15.15 -14.76 -30.79
CA ARG A 133 15.73 -13.43 -30.84
C ARG A 133 14.89 -12.58 -29.91
N GLN A 134 15.50 -12.00 -28.88
CA GLN A 134 14.88 -10.89 -28.17
C GLN A 134 14.50 -9.88 -29.25
N ASP A 135 13.20 -9.69 -29.47
CA ASP A 135 12.71 -8.89 -30.59
C ASP A 135 13.30 -7.48 -30.45
N LEU A 136 13.90 -7.01 -31.55
CA LEU A 136 14.39 -5.64 -31.62
C LEU A 136 13.20 -4.72 -31.37
N LEU A 137 13.31 -3.85 -30.36
CA LEU A 137 12.24 -2.90 -30.04
C LEU A 137 11.94 -2.06 -31.30
N PRO A 138 10.74 -2.09 -31.88
CA PRO A 138 10.45 -1.33 -33.09
C PRO A 138 10.42 0.17 -32.77
N GLY A 139 10.98 0.98 -33.68
CA GLY A 139 10.98 2.44 -33.57
C GLY A 139 9.57 3.07 -33.66
N PRO A 140 9.44 4.38 -33.40
CA PRO A 140 10.52 5.35 -33.25
C PRO A 140 11.18 5.31 -31.86
N HIS A 141 12.51 5.36 -31.83
CA HIS A 141 13.29 5.51 -30.61
C HIS A 141 13.43 6.99 -30.22
N PRO A 142 13.72 7.32 -28.95
CA PRO A 142 13.98 8.69 -28.56
C PRO A 142 15.10 9.31 -29.40
N GLU A 143 14.89 10.52 -29.92
CA GLU A 143 15.78 11.14 -30.93
C GLU A 143 17.25 11.21 -30.49
N TRP A 144 17.50 11.27 -29.18
CA TRP A 144 18.83 11.38 -28.63
C TRP A 144 19.65 10.08 -28.73
N PHE A 145 19.02 8.91 -28.96
CA PHE A 145 19.74 7.66 -29.22
C PHE A 145 20.55 7.74 -30.51
N GLY A 146 20.09 8.54 -31.49
CA GLY A 146 20.85 8.79 -32.73
C GLY A 146 22.00 9.79 -32.56
N ARG A 147 22.10 10.48 -31.41
CA ARG A 147 23.09 11.54 -31.18
C ARG A 147 24.33 11.05 -30.41
N PHE A 148 24.21 9.93 -29.70
CA PHE A 148 25.26 9.38 -28.86
C PHE A 148 25.36 7.86 -29.08
N PRO A 149 26.55 7.29 -29.32
CA PRO A 149 26.74 5.85 -29.46
C PRO A 149 26.71 5.18 -28.07
N LEU A 150 25.54 5.13 -27.46
CA LEU A 150 25.35 4.64 -26.10
C LEU A 150 25.14 3.13 -26.11
N ALA A 151 25.85 2.44 -25.21
CA ALA A 151 25.51 1.09 -24.78
C ALA A 151 25.12 1.16 -23.31
N GLY A 152 24.12 0.39 -22.89
CA GLY A 152 23.62 0.50 -21.52
C GLY A 152 22.24 -0.10 -21.32
N SER A 153 21.58 0.31 -20.25
CA SER A 153 20.25 -0.17 -19.89
C SER A 153 19.32 0.97 -19.47
N ILE A 154 18.03 0.79 -19.72
CA ILE A 154 16.95 1.67 -19.28
C ILE A 154 15.93 0.79 -18.58
N SER A 155 15.51 1.21 -17.40
CA SER A 155 14.45 0.56 -16.63
C SER A 155 13.34 1.58 -16.38
N ILE A 156 12.09 1.25 -16.72
CA ILE A 156 10.92 2.12 -16.53
C ILE A 156 9.84 1.32 -15.82
N GLY A 157 9.51 1.75 -14.59
CA GLY A 157 8.46 1.19 -13.78
C GLY A 157 7.18 2.04 -13.83
N LEU A 158 6.07 1.37 -14.09
CA LEU A 158 4.72 1.93 -14.08
C LEU A 158 3.87 1.14 -13.08
N ALA A 159 3.08 1.82 -12.27
CA ALA A 159 2.11 1.20 -11.37
C ALA A 159 0.75 1.90 -11.47
N PHE A 160 -0.31 1.18 -11.13
CA PHE A 160 -1.68 1.67 -11.25
C PHE A 160 -1.87 2.96 -10.42
N GLU A 161 -2.33 4.02 -11.08
CA GLU A 161 -2.50 5.37 -10.51
C GLU A 161 -1.26 5.95 -9.81
N GLN A 162 -0.07 5.56 -10.28
CA GLN A 162 1.20 6.14 -9.82
C GLN A 162 1.94 6.80 -10.98
N GLN A 163 2.72 7.83 -10.65
CA GLN A 163 3.63 8.47 -11.59
C GLN A 163 4.71 7.47 -12.06
N PRO A 164 5.19 7.57 -13.32
CA PRO A 164 6.23 6.69 -13.82
C PRO A 164 7.55 6.91 -13.05
N THR A 165 8.28 5.83 -12.80
CA THR A 165 9.62 5.87 -12.23
C THR A 165 10.59 5.19 -13.17
N GLY A 166 11.88 5.52 -13.07
CA GLY A 166 12.85 4.82 -13.90
C GLY A 166 14.30 5.14 -13.60
N SER A 167 15.17 4.45 -14.29
CA SER A 167 16.60 4.71 -14.27
C SER A 167 17.23 4.40 -15.63
N MET A 168 18.32 5.07 -15.93
CA MET A 168 19.14 4.79 -17.10
C MET A 168 20.59 4.65 -16.69
N GLU A 169 21.27 3.67 -17.24
CA GLU A 169 22.71 3.48 -17.09
C GLU A 169 23.34 3.42 -18.47
N PHE A 170 24.30 4.30 -18.75
CA PHE A 170 25.00 4.35 -20.02
C PHE A 170 26.50 4.25 -19.84
N GLU A 171 27.14 3.49 -20.71
CA GLU A 171 28.57 3.55 -20.92
C GLU A 171 28.90 4.63 -21.97
N CYS A 172 29.85 5.50 -21.64
CA CYS A 172 30.32 6.52 -22.59
C CYS A 172 31.82 6.81 -22.46
N GLN A 173 32.37 7.45 -23.49
CA GLN A 173 33.75 7.96 -23.48
C GLN A 173 33.81 9.36 -22.86
N ARG A 174 35.03 9.80 -22.53
CA ARG A 174 35.28 11.14 -21.97
C ARG A 174 34.71 12.28 -22.81
N SER A 175 34.73 12.16 -24.14
CA SER A 175 34.22 13.18 -25.08
C SER A 175 32.70 13.34 -25.01
N GLU A 176 31.99 12.29 -24.60
CA GLU A 176 30.53 12.22 -24.58
C GLU A 176 29.94 12.56 -23.21
N LEU A 177 30.75 12.42 -22.15
CA LEU A 177 30.33 12.66 -20.77
C LEU A 177 29.71 14.05 -20.58
N LEU A 178 30.39 15.13 -21.00
CA LEU A 178 29.89 16.49 -20.78
C LEU A 178 28.60 16.79 -21.59
N PRO A 179 28.50 16.40 -22.87
CA PRO A 179 27.22 16.43 -23.60
C PRO A 179 26.09 15.67 -22.90
N LEU A 180 26.33 14.45 -22.40
CA LEU A 180 25.32 13.65 -21.68
C LEU A 180 24.88 14.31 -20.38
N MET A 181 25.85 14.78 -19.58
CA MET A 181 25.58 15.54 -18.35
C MET A 181 24.77 16.80 -18.61
N ASN A 182 24.94 17.44 -19.78
CA ASN A 182 24.16 18.61 -20.17
C ASN A 182 22.77 18.24 -20.70
N ALA A 183 22.63 17.11 -21.37
CA ALA A 183 21.35 16.62 -21.90
C ALA A 183 20.42 16.12 -20.79
N PHE A 184 20.98 15.51 -19.73
CA PHE A 184 20.25 14.93 -18.61
C PHE A 184 20.51 15.71 -17.31
N ARG A 185 20.45 17.04 -17.36
CA ARG A 185 20.55 17.83 -16.12
C ARG A 185 19.33 17.55 -15.24
N PRO A 186 19.48 17.63 -13.90
CA PRO A 186 18.32 17.58 -13.01
C PRO A 186 17.26 18.59 -13.48
N ASP A 187 15.99 18.20 -13.34
CA ASP A 187 14.81 18.94 -13.79
C ASP A 187 14.56 18.90 -15.32
N THR A 188 15.38 18.19 -16.10
CA THR A 188 15.13 18.02 -17.54
C THR A 188 14.00 17.01 -17.77
N ARG A 189 12.98 17.40 -18.53
CA ARG A 189 11.92 16.49 -19.01
C ARG A 189 12.43 15.66 -20.19
N VAL A 190 12.16 14.36 -20.16
CA VAL A 190 12.56 13.39 -21.18
C VAL A 190 11.33 12.56 -21.54
N ASP A 191 11.07 12.39 -22.83
CA ASP A 191 10.07 11.48 -23.35
C ASP A 191 10.73 10.15 -23.73
N LEU A 192 10.30 9.08 -23.09
CA LEU A 192 10.75 7.71 -23.33
C LEU A 192 9.59 6.89 -23.87
N TRP A 193 9.48 6.78 -25.20
CA TRP A 193 8.45 6.00 -25.89
C TRP A 193 7.00 6.39 -25.50
N GLY A 194 6.75 7.68 -25.29
CA GLY A 194 5.46 8.21 -24.86
C GLY A 194 5.32 8.36 -23.35
N TYR A 195 6.30 7.86 -22.57
CA TYR A 195 6.36 8.06 -21.13
C TYR A 195 7.07 9.37 -20.80
N ALA A 196 6.32 10.30 -20.21
CA ALA A 196 6.87 11.58 -19.76
C ALA A 196 7.52 11.42 -18.38
N VAL A 197 8.84 11.55 -18.34
CA VAL A 197 9.65 11.45 -17.12
C VAL A 197 10.53 12.69 -16.96
N ARG A 198 11.00 12.93 -15.73
CA ARG A 198 11.90 14.02 -15.38
C ARG A 198 13.15 13.46 -14.71
N VAL A 199 14.31 14.00 -15.09
CA VAL A 199 15.58 13.65 -14.45
C VAL A 199 15.62 14.23 -13.04
N THR A 200 15.70 13.38 -12.03
CA THR A 200 15.83 13.80 -10.63
C THR A 200 17.29 13.90 -10.22
N GLN A 201 18.11 12.96 -10.67
CA GLN A 201 19.52 12.86 -10.35
C GLN A 201 20.31 12.34 -11.55
N ILE A 202 21.54 12.82 -11.69
CA ILE A 202 22.52 12.28 -12.60
C ILE A 202 23.88 12.18 -11.90
N SER A 203 24.56 11.07 -12.10
CA SER A 203 25.90 10.83 -11.56
C SER A 203 26.74 10.04 -12.56
N TYR A 204 28.06 10.00 -12.35
CA TYR A 204 28.94 9.17 -13.16
C TYR A 204 30.04 8.53 -12.32
N THR A 205 30.43 7.32 -12.71
CA THR A 205 31.60 6.61 -12.16
C THR A 205 32.65 6.49 -13.25
N GLN A 206 33.88 6.90 -12.94
CA GLN A 206 35.02 6.71 -13.84
C GLN A 206 35.69 5.37 -13.54
N GLU A 207 35.86 4.53 -14.55
CA GLU A 207 36.65 3.31 -14.39
C GLU A 207 38.15 3.61 -14.27
N LEU A 208 38.87 2.73 -13.57
CA LEU A 208 40.29 2.91 -13.33
C LEU A 208 41.07 2.98 -14.66
N LEU A 209 41.82 4.07 -14.84
CA LEU A 209 42.63 4.32 -16.05
C LEU A 209 43.63 3.19 -16.38
N PRO A 210 44.23 2.46 -15.42
CA PRO A 210 45.08 1.32 -15.74
C PRO A 210 44.36 0.18 -16.48
N THR A 211 43.07 -0.05 -16.19
CA THR A 211 42.23 -1.06 -16.86
C THR A 211 41.62 -0.53 -18.14
N ASN A 212 41.26 0.76 -18.19
CA ASN A 212 40.66 1.41 -19.36
C ASN A 212 41.37 2.75 -19.68
N PRO A 213 42.50 2.72 -20.41
CA PRO A 213 43.35 3.89 -20.64
C PRO A 213 42.67 4.97 -21.49
N GLN A 214 41.59 4.64 -22.20
CA GLN A 214 40.78 5.59 -22.97
C GLN A 214 39.80 6.39 -22.10
N GLY A 215 39.63 6.03 -20.82
CA GLY A 215 38.71 6.70 -19.89
C GLY A 215 37.26 6.35 -20.20
N ARG A 216 36.80 5.22 -19.62
CA ARG A 216 35.41 4.76 -19.68
C ARG A 216 34.63 5.29 -18.49
N PHE A 217 33.44 5.82 -18.75
CA PHE A 217 32.54 6.37 -17.74
C PHE A 217 31.22 5.62 -17.78
N ILE A 218 30.68 5.32 -16.60
CA ILE A 218 29.34 4.79 -16.43
C ILE A 218 28.48 5.94 -15.89
N VAL A 219 27.53 6.43 -16.67
CA VAL A 219 26.61 7.51 -16.31
C VAL A 219 25.31 6.88 -15.83
N GLN A 220 24.87 7.25 -14.63
CA GLN A 220 23.63 6.79 -14.02
C GLN A 220 22.66 7.97 -13.89
N VAL A 221 21.45 7.80 -14.40
CA VAL A 221 20.38 8.80 -14.40
C VAL A 221 19.18 8.22 -13.67
N SER A 222 18.66 8.94 -12.68
CA SER A 222 17.42 8.60 -11.98
C SER A 222 16.27 9.44 -12.55
N LEU A 223 15.11 8.81 -12.73
CA LEU A 223 13.94 9.39 -13.35
C LEU A 223 12.73 9.29 -12.44
N SER A 224 11.89 10.32 -12.44
CA SER A 224 10.57 10.31 -11.81
C SER A 224 9.51 10.90 -12.75
N GLY A 225 8.25 10.99 -12.31
CA GLY A 225 7.16 11.46 -13.15
C GLY A 225 7.37 12.89 -13.64
N ALA A 226 7.07 13.18 -14.91
CA ALA A 226 7.25 14.52 -15.47
C ALA A 226 6.53 15.62 -14.68
N ASN A 227 5.36 15.30 -14.13
CA ASN A 227 4.44 16.22 -13.47
C ASN A 227 4.35 15.99 -11.95
N GLU A 228 5.18 15.11 -11.36
CA GLU A 228 5.08 14.70 -9.96
C GLU A 228 5.13 15.89 -8.98
N ARG A 229 5.98 16.88 -9.28
CA ARG A 229 6.09 18.11 -8.51
C ARG A 229 4.88 19.03 -8.73
N GLU A 230 4.53 19.28 -9.99
CA GLU A 230 3.46 20.22 -10.34
C GLU A 230 2.08 19.77 -9.85
N VAL A 231 1.82 18.46 -9.76
CA VAL A 231 0.53 17.95 -9.25
C VAL A 231 0.41 18.00 -7.72
N THR A 232 1.53 18.14 -7.01
CA THR A 232 1.59 18.17 -5.52
C THR A 232 1.88 19.56 -4.96
N ASP A 233 2.38 20.50 -5.77
CA ASP A 233 2.58 21.89 -5.34
C ASP A 233 1.21 22.55 -5.02
N PRO A 234 1.03 23.14 -3.82
CA PRO A 234 -0.24 23.73 -3.41
C PRO A 234 -0.53 25.02 -4.20
N ILE A 235 -1.77 25.16 -4.68
CA ILE A 235 -2.25 26.30 -5.45
C ILE A 235 -3.26 27.09 -4.62
N THR A 236 -3.02 28.38 -4.43
CA THR A 236 -3.89 29.21 -3.59
C THR A 236 -5.20 29.56 -4.31
N VAL A 237 -6.30 29.69 -3.55
CA VAL A 237 -7.57 30.23 -4.07
C VAL A 237 -7.35 31.56 -4.78
N ARG A 238 -6.46 32.40 -4.24
CA ARG A 238 -6.10 33.69 -4.83
C ARG A 238 -5.54 33.57 -6.25
N GLU A 239 -4.58 32.69 -6.50
CA GLU A 239 -4.00 32.47 -7.83
C GLU A 239 -5.05 31.99 -8.83
N ILE A 240 -5.98 31.14 -8.37
CA ILE A 240 -7.12 30.68 -9.18
C ILE A 240 -8.02 31.85 -9.55
N LEU A 241 -8.45 32.64 -8.57
CA LEU A 241 -9.34 33.79 -8.78
C LEU A 241 -8.70 34.87 -9.67
N GLU A 242 -7.39 35.14 -9.50
CA GLU A 242 -6.63 36.06 -10.35
C GLU A 242 -6.60 35.57 -11.81
N THR A 243 -6.38 34.26 -12.03
CA THR A 243 -6.37 33.65 -13.37
C THR A 243 -7.76 33.68 -14.02
N MET A 244 -8.82 33.52 -13.23
CA MET A 244 -10.21 33.64 -13.68
C MET A 244 -10.65 35.07 -13.95
N GLY A 245 -9.88 36.07 -13.53
CA GLY A 245 -10.28 37.48 -13.57
C GLY A 245 -11.45 37.80 -12.65
N SER A 246 -11.62 37.03 -11.55
CA SER A 246 -12.66 37.26 -10.55
C SER A 246 -12.40 38.58 -9.83
N THR A 247 -13.44 39.41 -9.68
CA THR A 247 -13.37 40.68 -8.95
C THR A 247 -14.32 40.66 -7.76
N PRO A 248 -14.10 41.52 -6.74
CA PRO A 248 -15.07 41.65 -5.65
C PRO A 248 -16.49 42.03 -6.10
N GLU A 249 -16.64 42.62 -7.29
CA GLU A 249 -17.94 42.99 -7.87
C GLU A 249 -18.64 41.83 -8.59
N ASN A 250 -17.90 40.74 -8.91
CA ASN A 250 -18.41 39.54 -9.54
C ASN A 250 -17.65 38.30 -9.03
N PRO A 251 -17.89 37.85 -7.79
CA PRO A 251 -17.20 36.72 -7.19
C PRO A 251 -17.48 35.44 -7.99
N GLN A 252 -16.45 34.86 -8.59
CA GLN A 252 -16.50 33.49 -9.09
C GLN A 252 -16.44 32.52 -7.90
N THR A 253 -17.44 31.67 -7.74
CA THR A 253 -17.52 30.68 -6.64
C THR A 253 -17.18 29.26 -7.08
N GLN A 254 -16.90 29.06 -8.37
CA GLN A 254 -16.58 27.75 -8.95
C GLN A 254 -15.43 27.86 -9.95
N THR A 255 -14.52 26.89 -9.91
CA THR A 255 -13.47 26.66 -10.90
C THR A 255 -13.56 25.24 -11.43
N THR A 256 -12.61 24.82 -12.26
CA THR A 256 -12.50 23.44 -12.75
C THR A 256 -11.12 22.85 -12.47
N VAL A 257 -11.03 21.53 -12.33
CA VAL A 257 -9.75 20.82 -12.17
C VAL A 257 -8.82 21.09 -13.37
N GLN A 258 -9.40 21.30 -14.57
CA GLN A 258 -8.65 21.69 -15.77
C GLN A 258 -7.98 23.06 -15.63
N LEU A 259 -8.65 24.03 -15.01
CA LEU A 259 -8.06 25.35 -14.77
C LEU A 259 -6.97 25.28 -13.70
N ILE A 260 -7.22 24.54 -12.61
CA ILE A 260 -6.21 24.26 -11.58
C ILE A 260 -4.97 23.63 -12.22
N GLY A 261 -5.16 22.64 -13.11
CA GLY A 261 -4.08 22.05 -13.89
C GLY A 261 -3.33 23.04 -14.76
N THR A 262 -4.05 23.94 -15.43
CA THR A 262 -3.43 25.00 -16.26
C THR A 262 -2.54 25.91 -15.41
N ILE A 263 -2.97 26.26 -14.19
CA ILE A 263 -2.18 27.07 -13.24
C ILE A 263 -0.96 26.29 -12.75
N ALA A 264 -1.11 24.98 -12.48
CA ALA A 264 -0.02 24.07 -12.13
C ALA A 264 1.00 23.88 -13.27
N GLY A 265 0.65 24.24 -14.51
CA GLY A 265 1.46 23.94 -15.69
C GLY A 265 1.30 22.51 -16.20
N VAL A 266 0.21 21.83 -15.86
CA VAL A 266 -0.10 20.44 -16.25
C VAL A 266 -1.36 20.40 -17.11
N THR A 267 -1.30 19.71 -18.25
CA THR A 267 -2.49 19.49 -19.08
C THR A 267 -3.36 18.42 -18.45
N VAL A 268 -4.65 18.69 -18.24
CA VAL A 268 -5.61 17.72 -17.68
C VAL A 268 -6.58 17.28 -18.78
N LEU A 269 -6.57 15.99 -19.12
CA LEU A 269 -7.44 15.37 -20.12
C LEU A 269 -8.52 14.55 -19.39
N ALA A 270 -9.56 15.23 -18.95
CA ALA A 270 -10.69 14.62 -18.24
C ALA A 270 -12.00 15.34 -18.57
N PRO A 271 -13.16 14.70 -18.34
CA PRO A 271 -14.45 15.39 -18.34
C PRO A 271 -14.42 16.60 -17.39
N GLU A 272 -15.19 17.63 -17.68
CA GLU A 272 -15.22 18.85 -16.86
C GLU A 272 -15.62 18.51 -15.41
N MET A 273 -14.77 18.92 -14.46
CA MET A 273 -14.90 18.61 -13.04
C MET A 273 -14.86 19.92 -12.25
N SER A 274 -16.01 20.33 -11.73
CA SER A 274 -16.14 21.58 -10.98
C SER A 274 -15.55 21.47 -9.57
N VAL A 275 -14.96 22.56 -9.11
CA VAL A 275 -14.39 22.73 -7.77
C VAL A 275 -14.98 24.01 -7.17
N SER A 276 -15.58 23.90 -6.01
CA SER A 276 -16.11 25.07 -5.29
C SER A 276 -14.96 25.84 -4.66
N LEU A 277 -14.96 27.16 -4.83
CA LEU A 277 -14.01 28.06 -4.19
C LEU A 277 -14.66 28.65 -2.93
N ASN A 278 -13.96 28.58 -1.80
CA ASN A 278 -14.36 29.28 -0.58
C ASN A 278 -14.26 30.81 -0.77
N GLU A 279 -14.82 31.58 0.17
CA GLU A 279 -15.01 33.03 0.07
C GLU A 279 -13.77 33.81 -0.45
N LEU A 280 -14.06 34.91 -1.15
CA LEU A 280 -13.06 35.80 -1.76
C LEU A 280 -12.07 36.32 -0.70
N GLY A 281 -10.85 35.77 -0.68
CA GLY A 281 -9.79 36.14 0.27
C GLY A 281 -9.35 35.04 1.23
N SER A 282 -9.84 33.80 1.10
CA SER A 282 -9.32 32.68 1.88
C SER A 282 -7.87 32.35 1.50
N GLU A 283 -7.07 31.93 2.49
CA GLU A 283 -5.72 31.37 2.29
C GLU A 283 -5.76 29.87 1.96
N ASP A 284 -6.94 29.33 1.60
CA ASP A 284 -7.06 27.92 1.29
C ASP A 284 -6.24 27.56 0.05
N THR A 285 -5.66 26.36 0.09
CA THR A 285 -4.85 25.82 -0.99
C THR A 285 -5.47 24.53 -1.51
N PHE A 286 -5.40 24.33 -2.82
CA PHE A 286 -5.77 23.09 -3.48
C PHE A 286 -4.53 22.37 -4.00
N GLU A 287 -4.53 21.05 -3.91
CA GLU A 287 -3.56 20.20 -4.60
C GLU A 287 -4.23 19.56 -5.81
N LEU A 288 -3.63 19.71 -6.98
CA LEU A 288 -4.22 19.21 -8.23
C LEU A 288 -4.44 17.69 -8.20
N GLN A 289 -3.48 16.94 -7.64
CA GLN A 289 -3.59 15.49 -7.55
C GLN A 289 -4.80 15.05 -6.73
N THR A 290 -4.97 15.62 -5.53
CA THR A 290 -6.06 15.31 -4.60
C THR A 290 -7.43 15.65 -5.22
N GLU A 291 -7.57 16.87 -5.76
CA GLU A 291 -8.80 17.31 -6.42
C GLU A 291 -9.14 16.48 -7.66
N PHE A 292 -8.13 16.02 -8.39
CA PHE A 292 -8.31 15.15 -9.55
C PHE A 292 -8.79 13.77 -9.12
N THR A 293 -8.06 13.06 -8.24
CA THR A 293 -8.36 11.67 -7.89
C THR A 293 -9.70 11.50 -7.19
N ASP A 294 -10.08 12.41 -6.29
CA ASP A 294 -11.32 12.29 -5.52
C ASP A 294 -12.57 12.41 -6.41
N ARG A 295 -12.46 13.12 -7.53
CA ARG A 295 -13.56 13.33 -8.50
C ARG A 295 -13.64 12.28 -9.60
N LEU A 296 -12.68 11.36 -9.70
CA LEU A 296 -12.74 10.29 -10.71
C LEU A 296 -13.69 9.16 -10.33
N ARG A 297 -13.75 8.80 -9.03
CA ARG A 297 -14.41 7.57 -8.56
C ARG A 297 -15.91 7.54 -8.84
N HIS A 298 -16.62 8.62 -8.52
CA HIS A 298 -18.07 8.71 -8.74
C HIS A 298 -18.47 8.67 -10.23
N ARG A 299 -17.49 8.81 -11.14
CA ARG A 299 -17.68 8.74 -12.59
C ARG A 299 -17.18 7.44 -13.24
N GLY A 300 -16.72 6.46 -12.46
CA GLY A 300 -16.18 5.23 -13.05
C GLY A 300 -14.78 5.37 -13.64
N LEU A 301 -14.04 6.41 -13.24
CA LEU A 301 -12.75 6.76 -13.84
C LEU A 301 -11.57 6.47 -12.89
N PHE A 302 -10.38 6.36 -13.47
CA PHE A 302 -9.09 6.25 -12.78
C PHE A 302 -8.04 7.14 -13.43
N ALA A 303 -6.98 7.47 -12.70
CA ALA A 303 -5.92 8.36 -13.14
C ALA A 303 -4.84 7.62 -13.93
N GLU A 304 -4.53 8.09 -15.14
CA GLU A 304 -3.42 7.63 -15.96
C GLU A 304 -2.34 8.72 -15.99
N TYR A 305 -1.17 8.43 -15.38
CA TYR A 305 -0.03 9.35 -15.24
C TYR A 305 1.10 9.10 -16.24
N ASN A 306 0.90 8.20 -17.19
CA ASN A 306 1.99 7.75 -18.08
C ASN A 306 2.28 8.72 -19.23
N THR A 307 1.56 9.84 -19.36
CA THR A 307 1.80 10.86 -20.39
C THR A 307 2.21 12.19 -19.75
N ASP A 308 2.61 13.17 -20.57
CA ASP A 308 2.88 14.55 -20.09
C ASP A 308 1.59 15.29 -19.66
N ALA A 309 0.44 14.61 -19.75
CA ALA A 309 -0.85 15.08 -19.25
C ALA A 309 -1.38 14.15 -18.15
N LEU A 310 -2.22 14.71 -17.29
CA LEU A 310 -3.01 13.98 -16.32
C LEU A 310 -4.31 13.51 -16.99
N VAL A 311 -4.42 12.21 -17.27
CA VAL A 311 -5.51 11.66 -18.10
C VAL A 311 -6.50 10.88 -17.23
N ALA A 312 -7.80 11.14 -17.39
CA ALA A 312 -8.85 10.35 -16.78
C ALA A 312 -9.28 9.24 -17.74
N ARG A 313 -9.18 7.97 -17.30
CA ARG A 313 -9.59 6.81 -18.09
C ARG A 313 -10.75 6.09 -17.43
N SER A 314 -11.65 5.57 -18.25
CA SER A 314 -12.71 4.68 -17.77
C SER A 314 -12.14 3.30 -17.50
N ILE A 315 -12.51 2.73 -16.36
CA ILE A 315 -12.06 1.40 -15.94
C ILE A 315 -12.49 0.29 -16.92
N ASN A 316 -13.54 0.54 -17.70
CA ASN A 316 -14.08 -0.43 -18.67
C ASN A 316 -13.58 -0.21 -20.11
N THR A 317 -12.90 0.90 -20.38
CA THR A 317 -12.50 1.32 -21.74
C THR A 317 -10.98 1.44 -21.83
N VAL A 318 -10.31 0.31 -21.60
CA VAL A 318 -8.85 0.14 -21.60
C VAL A 318 -8.43 -0.86 -22.67
N ALA A 319 -7.13 -0.95 -22.99
CA ALA A 319 -6.64 -1.97 -23.91
C ALA A 319 -6.76 -3.38 -23.30
N SER A 320 -6.79 -4.40 -24.16
CA SER A 320 -6.84 -5.80 -23.76
C SER A 320 -5.68 -6.57 -24.38
N TRP A 321 -5.02 -7.38 -23.57
CA TRP A 321 -3.85 -8.17 -23.94
C TRP A 321 -4.14 -9.66 -23.74
N ILE A 322 -3.52 -10.52 -24.55
CA ILE A 322 -3.66 -11.97 -24.40
C ILE A 322 -2.27 -12.59 -24.36
N PHE A 323 -2.01 -13.39 -23.33
CA PHE A 323 -0.74 -14.08 -23.13
C PHE A 323 -0.95 -15.57 -22.89
N THR A 324 -0.01 -16.39 -23.32
CA THR A 324 0.02 -17.84 -23.13
C THR A 324 1.36 -18.25 -22.54
N ASP A 325 1.48 -19.50 -22.08
CA ASP A 325 2.77 -20.07 -21.64
C ASP A 325 3.92 -19.86 -22.65
N PHE A 326 3.61 -19.82 -23.95
CA PHE A 326 4.60 -19.64 -25.02
C PHE A 326 5.06 -18.20 -25.21
N ASP A 327 4.30 -17.23 -24.70
CA ASP A 327 4.64 -15.81 -24.76
C ASP A 327 5.55 -15.38 -23.58
N CYS A 328 5.68 -16.25 -22.57
CA CYS A 328 6.46 -15.98 -21.36
C CYS A 328 7.96 -16.27 -21.59
N LEU A 329 8.81 -15.28 -21.32
CA LEU A 329 10.27 -15.38 -21.36
C LEU A 329 10.84 -16.12 -20.14
N ASP A 330 10.19 -15.95 -18.99
CA ASP A 330 10.56 -16.53 -17.70
C ASP A 330 9.42 -17.40 -17.15
N SER A 331 9.70 -18.21 -16.12
CA SER A 331 8.68 -19.03 -15.47
C SER A 331 7.61 -18.16 -14.82
N PRO A 332 6.33 -18.30 -15.22
CA PRO A 332 5.25 -17.50 -14.65
C PRO A 332 4.98 -17.90 -13.20
N GLN A 333 4.61 -16.94 -12.35
CA GLN A 333 4.24 -17.17 -10.94
C GLN A 333 2.80 -16.76 -10.68
N VAL A 334 2.02 -17.62 -10.04
CA VAL A 334 0.65 -17.34 -9.59
C VAL A 334 0.61 -17.44 -8.07
N THR A 335 0.21 -16.36 -7.41
CA THR A 335 0.09 -16.28 -5.94
C THR A 335 -1.33 -15.88 -5.58
N TYR A 336 -2.00 -16.67 -4.75
CA TYR A 336 -3.30 -16.33 -4.17
C TYR A 336 -3.09 -15.63 -2.82
N LEU A 337 -3.74 -14.48 -2.66
CA LEU A 337 -3.61 -13.56 -1.53
C LEU A 337 -5.01 -13.22 -1.00
N GLY A 338 -5.14 -12.86 0.28
CA GLY A 338 -6.42 -12.37 0.81
C GLY A 338 -7.26 -13.40 1.55
N ARG A 339 -8.46 -12.98 1.94
CA ARG A 339 -9.34 -13.70 2.88
C ARG A 339 -10.41 -14.45 2.10
N GLN A 340 -10.51 -15.77 2.30
CA GLN A 340 -11.69 -16.52 1.88
C GLN A 340 -12.70 -16.58 3.03
N ASP A 341 -13.96 -16.84 2.70
CA ASP A 341 -14.96 -17.24 3.70
C ASP A 341 -14.37 -18.31 4.61
N ARG A 342 -14.72 -18.28 5.91
CA ARG A 342 -14.24 -19.25 6.90
C ARG A 342 -14.57 -20.68 6.45
N GLN A 343 -13.66 -21.29 5.69
CA GLN A 343 -13.68 -22.71 5.43
C GLN A 343 -13.04 -23.38 6.62
N THR A 344 -13.88 -23.94 7.50
CA THR A 344 -13.39 -25.01 8.36
C THR A 344 -12.98 -26.17 7.45
N LEU A 345 -11.75 -26.65 7.59
CA LEU A 345 -11.29 -27.95 7.07
C LEU A 345 -12.07 -29.08 7.77
N SER A 346 -13.37 -29.13 7.51
CA SER A 346 -14.33 -30.05 8.08
C SER A 346 -14.35 -31.30 7.22
N GLY A 347 -13.31 -32.10 7.35
CA GLY A 347 -13.16 -33.38 6.67
C GLY A 347 -11.74 -33.88 6.83
N THR A 348 -11.58 -35.19 7.01
CA THR A 348 -10.27 -35.84 6.89
C THR A 348 -9.70 -35.44 5.53
N LEU A 349 -8.65 -34.62 5.53
CA LEU A 349 -7.94 -34.21 4.32
C LEU A 349 -7.36 -35.48 3.71
N ASN A 350 -8.14 -36.14 2.85
CA ASN A 350 -7.76 -37.38 2.22
C ASN A 350 -6.88 -37.03 1.01
N LEU A 351 -5.74 -36.40 1.29
CA LEU A 351 -4.59 -36.43 0.41
C LEU A 351 -4.11 -37.87 0.41
N ALA A 352 -4.82 -38.74 -0.30
CA ALA A 352 -4.33 -40.07 -0.56
C ALA A 352 -2.95 -39.85 -1.21
N PRO A 353 -1.83 -40.28 -0.58
CA PRO A 353 -0.56 -40.26 -1.27
C PRO A 353 -0.79 -40.98 -2.59
N PRO A 354 -0.35 -40.43 -3.74
CA PRO A 354 -0.50 -41.11 -5.02
C PRO A 354 -0.02 -42.53 -4.80
N ALA A 355 -0.92 -43.50 -4.98
CA ALA A 355 -0.63 -44.87 -4.62
C ALA A 355 0.71 -45.21 -5.24
N LEU A 356 1.69 -45.61 -4.42
CA LEU A 356 2.96 -46.14 -4.86
C LEU A 356 2.66 -47.42 -5.63
N ALA A 357 2.20 -47.26 -6.87
CA ALA A 357 2.15 -48.32 -7.84
C ALA A 357 3.61 -48.76 -7.97
N ALA A 358 3.90 -49.98 -7.53
CA ALA A 358 5.20 -50.59 -7.69
C ALA A 358 5.65 -50.32 -9.14
N ALA A 359 6.71 -49.53 -9.29
CA ALA A 359 7.18 -49.04 -10.58
C ALA A 359 7.63 -50.22 -11.45
N THR A 360 6.68 -50.86 -12.12
CA THR A 360 6.94 -51.48 -13.41
C THR A 360 7.21 -50.32 -14.36
N LEU A 361 8.47 -50.17 -14.78
CA LEU A 361 8.84 -49.30 -15.89
C LEU A 361 7.79 -49.48 -17.00
N PRO A 362 7.03 -48.44 -17.37
CA PRO A 362 6.00 -48.59 -18.37
C PRO A 362 6.67 -48.96 -19.70
N ALA A 363 6.39 -50.16 -20.20
CA ALA A 363 6.90 -50.66 -21.48
C ALA A 363 6.26 -49.97 -22.69
N THR A 364 5.32 -49.07 -22.43
CA THR A 364 4.62 -48.22 -23.40
C THR A 364 4.75 -46.79 -22.92
N THR A 365 5.27 -45.92 -23.78
CA THR A 365 5.11 -44.47 -23.66
C THR A 365 3.63 -44.19 -23.46
N THR A 366 3.23 -43.87 -22.24
CA THR A 366 1.94 -43.23 -21.98
C THR A 366 1.96 -41.92 -22.75
N ASP A 367 1.01 -41.75 -23.67
CA ASP A 367 0.79 -40.49 -24.35
C ASP A 367 0.74 -39.38 -23.29
N ALA A 368 1.41 -38.26 -23.56
CA ALA A 368 1.41 -37.11 -22.67
C ALA A 368 -0.07 -36.77 -22.34
N PRO A 369 -0.41 -36.54 -21.06
CA PRO A 369 -1.76 -36.16 -20.71
C PRO A 369 -2.16 -34.93 -21.53
N VAL A 370 -3.29 -35.02 -22.24
CA VAL A 370 -3.87 -33.88 -22.94
C VAL A 370 -4.31 -32.88 -21.87
N ILE A 371 -3.63 -31.73 -21.82
CA ILE A 371 -4.00 -30.64 -20.92
C ILE A 371 -5.31 -30.03 -21.44
N SER A 372 -6.38 -30.10 -20.66
CA SER A 372 -7.62 -29.36 -20.94
C SER A 372 -7.44 -27.90 -20.54
N ILE A 373 -7.91 -26.99 -21.40
CA ILE A 373 -8.02 -25.58 -21.01
C ILE A 373 -9.26 -25.42 -20.13
N GLU A 374 -9.07 -24.90 -18.92
CA GLU A 374 -10.11 -24.70 -17.92
C GLU A 374 -10.13 -23.24 -17.44
N ALA A 375 -11.30 -22.76 -17.03
CA ALA A 375 -11.40 -21.46 -16.36
C ALA A 375 -10.84 -21.60 -14.94
N GLU A 376 -10.21 -20.54 -14.43
CA GLU A 376 -9.79 -20.51 -13.05
C GLU A 376 -10.95 -20.77 -12.08
N ASP A 377 -10.68 -21.56 -11.04
CA ASP A 377 -11.65 -21.79 -9.97
C ASP A 377 -11.86 -20.50 -9.16
N SER A 378 -13.04 -19.90 -9.34
CA SER A 378 -13.46 -18.71 -8.61
C SER A 378 -13.39 -18.83 -7.08
N ALA A 379 -13.45 -20.06 -6.54
CA ALA A 379 -13.35 -20.30 -5.10
C ALA A 379 -11.95 -20.03 -4.54
N LEU A 380 -10.90 -20.04 -5.38
CA LEU A 380 -9.53 -19.75 -4.97
C LEU A 380 -9.27 -18.26 -4.74
N ILE A 381 -10.07 -17.39 -5.36
CA ILE A 381 -9.87 -15.94 -5.35
C ILE A 381 -10.55 -15.33 -4.11
N GLY A 382 -9.78 -15.08 -3.05
CA GLY A 382 -10.26 -14.42 -1.82
C GLY A 382 -10.72 -12.97 -2.04
N PHE A 383 -11.27 -12.31 -1.04
CA PHE A 383 -11.63 -10.88 -1.13
C PHE A 383 -10.51 -10.00 -0.58
N THR A 384 -10.08 -8.99 -1.34
CA THR A 384 -9.15 -7.98 -0.81
C THR A 384 -9.89 -6.88 -0.05
N ASN A 385 -10.96 -6.36 -0.66
CA ASN A 385 -11.83 -5.37 -0.03
C ASN A 385 -13.03 -6.06 0.58
N ASP A 386 -13.00 -6.11 1.90
CA ASP A 386 -14.13 -6.57 2.68
C ASP A 386 -14.96 -5.36 3.12
N PHE A 387 -16.26 -5.37 2.83
CA PHE A 387 -17.22 -4.33 3.22
C PHE A 387 -18.11 -4.87 4.35
N PRO A 388 -17.65 -4.82 5.61
CA PRO A 388 -18.43 -5.28 6.74
C PRO A 388 -19.51 -4.24 7.06
N VAL A 389 -20.73 -4.37 6.51
CA VAL A 389 -21.82 -3.38 6.65
C VAL A 389 -21.28 -1.94 6.68
N THR A 390 -20.73 -1.51 5.55
CA THR A 390 -20.03 -0.24 5.41
C THR A 390 -21.02 0.86 5.03
N LYS A 391 -21.21 1.87 5.87
CA LYS A 391 -22.03 3.05 5.53
C LYS A 391 -21.35 3.86 4.43
N ILE A 392 -22.12 4.26 3.43
CA ILE A 392 -21.68 5.11 2.33
C ILE A 392 -22.27 6.50 2.56
N SER A 393 -21.40 7.50 2.70
CA SER A 393 -21.79 8.91 2.84
C SER A 393 -21.40 9.71 1.59
N GLY A 394 -22.18 10.75 1.29
CA GLY A 394 -21.96 11.70 0.20
C GLY A 394 -23.07 12.76 0.20
N THR A 395 -23.08 13.69 -0.75
CA THR A 395 -24.17 14.68 -0.86
C THR A 395 -25.53 14.01 -1.15
N PHE A 396 -25.52 12.85 -1.80
CA PHE A 396 -26.72 12.01 -1.97
C PHE A 396 -27.33 11.44 -0.68
N SER A 397 -26.57 11.43 0.44
CA SER A 397 -26.97 10.74 1.68
C SER A 397 -27.78 11.60 2.67
N GLY A 398 -28.22 12.79 2.24
CA GLY A 398 -29.16 13.62 2.98
C GLY A 398 -28.82 15.10 2.87
N ASP A 399 -29.40 15.76 1.86
CA ASP A 399 -29.81 17.16 1.98
C ASP A 399 -30.94 17.21 3.02
N GLY A 400 -30.54 17.23 4.28
CA GLY A 400 -31.40 17.45 5.42
C GLY A 400 -31.12 18.77 6.12
N PHE A 401 -30.30 19.66 5.55
CA PHE A 401 -30.15 21.06 5.98
C PHE A 401 -29.64 21.92 4.81
N GLU A 402 -30.48 22.13 3.79
CA GLU A 402 -30.57 23.50 3.27
C GLU A 402 -31.35 24.29 4.33
N ASP A 403 -30.62 24.95 5.22
CA ASP A 403 -31.19 26.00 6.05
C ASP A 403 -31.39 27.25 5.18
N ASP A 404 -32.35 27.12 4.26
CA ASP A 404 -33.05 28.23 3.62
C ASP A 404 -34.24 28.66 4.50
N SER A 405 -34.12 28.51 5.83
CA SER A 405 -34.99 29.25 6.73
C SER A 405 -34.46 30.68 6.82
N GLU A 406 -35.20 31.56 6.17
CA GLU A 406 -35.11 33.00 6.41
C GLU A 406 -34.93 33.26 7.91
N ASP A 407 -33.92 34.09 8.22
CA ASP A 407 -33.76 34.81 9.48
C ASP A 407 -35.11 35.30 10.03
N LEU A 408 -35.77 34.47 10.84
CA LEU A 408 -36.94 34.83 11.61
C LEU A 408 -36.81 34.25 13.01
N LEU A 409 -36.04 34.99 13.82
CA LEU A 409 -36.33 35.31 15.21
C LEU A 409 -36.47 34.13 16.18
N GLY A 410 -35.38 33.85 16.91
CA GLY A 410 -35.46 33.45 18.31
C GLY A 410 -35.09 32.01 18.63
N ASN A 411 -33.88 31.58 18.28
CA ASN A 411 -33.34 30.34 18.83
C ASN A 411 -32.77 30.63 20.24
N ASN A 412 -33.56 30.34 21.27
CA ASN A 412 -33.03 30.29 22.64
C ASN A 412 -32.01 29.14 22.71
N SER A 413 -30.72 29.49 22.60
CA SER A 413 -29.60 28.57 22.80
C SER A 413 -29.59 28.10 24.26
N ALA A 414 -30.26 26.98 24.52
CA ALA A 414 -30.29 26.36 25.83
C ALA A 414 -28.86 26.05 26.31
N GLU A 415 -28.61 26.22 27.61
CA GLU A 415 -27.28 26.08 28.19
C GLU A 415 -26.70 24.67 27.89
N PRO A 416 -25.52 24.57 27.25
CA PRO A 416 -24.93 23.28 26.92
C PRO A 416 -24.61 22.50 28.20
N ASN A 417 -25.06 21.24 28.26
CA ASN A 417 -24.82 20.31 29.35
C ASN A 417 -23.82 19.23 28.93
N TRP A 418 -22.90 18.94 29.85
CA TRP A 418 -21.83 17.98 29.66
C TRP A 418 -22.00 16.84 30.65
N ASN A 419 -22.12 15.62 30.15
CA ASN A 419 -22.14 14.44 30.97
C ASN A 419 -20.82 13.68 30.82
N GLN A 420 -20.30 13.18 31.93
CA GLN A 420 -19.12 12.34 31.91
C GLN A 420 -19.46 11.05 31.17
N ARG A 421 -18.80 10.82 30.03
CA ARG A 421 -19.00 9.61 29.23
C ARG A 421 -18.28 8.45 29.92
N GLN A 422 -18.96 7.30 30.02
CA GLN A 422 -18.27 6.06 30.39
C GLN A 422 -17.34 5.66 29.24
N ARG A 423 -16.06 5.43 29.53
CA ARG A 423 -15.09 5.01 28.51
C ARG A 423 -15.35 3.56 28.13
N ASP A 424 -15.39 3.29 26.84
CA ASP A 424 -15.56 1.94 26.31
C ASP A 424 -14.21 1.23 26.34
N ARG A 425 -14.10 0.22 27.20
CA ARG A 425 -12.89 -0.57 27.36
C ARG A 425 -13.02 -1.86 26.55
N VAL A 426 -12.16 -2.02 25.56
CA VAL A 426 -12.12 -3.19 24.68
C VAL A 426 -10.82 -3.96 24.95
N THR A 427 -10.93 -5.29 25.01
CA THR A 427 -9.76 -6.18 25.07
C THR A 427 -9.70 -6.97 23.78
N LEU A 428 -8.58 -6.85 23.07
CA LEU A 428 -8.33 -7.50 21.80
C LEU A 428 -7.15 -8.45 21.96
N VAL A 429 -7.34 -9.71 21.59
CA VAL A 429 -6.27 -10.72 21.56
C VAL A 429 -5.86 -10.92 20.11
N LYS A 430 -4.58 -10.72 19.80
CA LYS A 430 -3.94 -10.91 18.49
C LYS A 430 -2.85 -11.98 18.59
N GLY A 431 -2.52 -12.63 17.48
CA GLY A 431 -1.46 -13.64 17.42
C GLY A 431 -1.99 -15.08 17.49
N ASP A 432 -1.17 -16.00 17.96
CA ASP A 432 -1.50 -17.43 18.00
C ASP A 432 -2.60 -17.73 19.06
N GLU A 433 -3.60 -18.55 18.70
CA GLU A 433 -4.69 -18.96 19.61
C GLU A 433 -4.22 -20.03 20.62
N ASP A 434 -3.46 -21.03 20.16
CA ASP A 434 -2.96 -22.15 20.97
C ASP A 434 -1.50 -21.94 21.42
N LEU A 435 -1.29 -20.89 22.21
CA LEU A 435 0.05 -20.48 22.67
C LEU A 435 0.77 -21.56 23.51
N LEU A 436 -0.01 -22.34 24.27
CA LEU A 436 0.50 -23.38 25.18
C LEU A 436 0.88 -24.68 24.47
N GLU A 437 0.52 -24.84 23.20
CA GLU A 437 0.82 -26.03 22.42
C GLU A 437 1.95 -25.75 21.43
N PRO A 438 2.92 -26.67 21.25
CA PRO A 438 3.94 -26.52 20.22
C PRO A 438 3.32 -26.52 18.80
N PRO A 439 4.07 -26.14 17.75
CA PRO A 439 3.60 -26.25 16.37
C PRO A 439 3.19 -27.69 16.02
N VAL A 440 2.04 -27.85 15.36
CA VAL A 440 1.34 -29.15 15.15
C VAL A 440 2.23 -30.19 14.45
N ASP A 441 3.13 -29.74 13.57
CA ASP A 441 4.03 -30.63 12.82
C ASP A 441 5.22 -31.14 13.63
N THR A 442 5.43 -30.61 14.85
CA THR A 442 6.55 -31.02 15.71
C THR A 442 6.15 -32.26 16.50
N THR A 443 6.35 -33.43 15.91
CA THR A 443 6.11 -34.74 16.57
C THR A 443 7.31 -35.20 17.39
N GLN A 444 8.52 -34.83 16.99
CA GLN A 444 9.76 -35.19 17.67
C GLN A 444 10.85 -34.15 17.41
N ILE A 445 11.68 -33.87 18.42
CA ILE A 445 12.87 -33.01 18.28
C ILE A 445 14.11 -33.89 18.22
N GLN A 446 14.97 -33.66 17.23
CA GLN A 446 16.23 -34.40 17.01
C GLN A 446 17.48 -33.52 16.88
N THR A 447 17.30 -32.20 16.74
CA THR A 447 18.39 -31.22 16.52
C THR A 447 18.26 -30.09 17.52
N THR A 448 19.36 -29.44 17.87
CA THR A 448 19.38 -28.27 18.76
C THR A 448 18.95 -26.99 18.04
N SER A 449 18.93 -27.02 16.69
CA SER A 449 18.39 -25.94 15.85
C SER A 449 16.90 -25.62 16.11
N LEU A 450 16.16 -26.54 16.72
CA LEU A 450 14.76 -26.29 17.11
C LEU A 450 14.63 -25.53 18.43
N SER A 451 15.71 -25.31 19.19
CA SER A 451 15.65 -24.50 20.41
C SER A 451 15.49 -23.00 20.08
N PHE A 452 14.77 -22.26 20.92
CA PHE A 452 14.46 -20.85 20.64
C PHE A 452 15.71 -19.96 20.51
N ASN A 453 16.79 -20.28 21.21
CA ASN A 453 18.06 -19.55 21.13
C ASN A 453 18.88 -19.88 19.87
N ASN A 454 18.43 -20.85 19.06
CA ASN A 454 19.01 -21.26 17.78
C ASN A 454 18.04 -21.02 16.59
N SER A 455 17.16 -20.03 16.70
CA SER A 455 16.14 -19.71 15.69
C SER A 455 15.05 -20.77 15.53
N GLY A 456 14.80 -21.56 16.58
CA GLY A 456 13.66 -22.49 16.64
C GLY A 456 12.31 -21.78 16.53
N PRO A 457 11.23 -22.51 16.18
CA PRO A 457 9.91 -21.93 16.03
C PRO A 457 9.39 -21.37 17.36
N THR A 458 8.66 -20.26 17.28
CA THR A 458 8.02 -19.60 18.41
C THR A 458 6.56 -19.30 18.10
N LYS A 459 5.72 -19.19 19.13
CA LYS A 459 4.36 -18.66 19.03
C LYS A 459 4.25 -17.42 19.90
N THR A 460 3.55 -16.39 19.42
CA THR A 460 3.37 -15.11 20.12
C THR A 460 1.91 -14.73 20.18
N GLN A 461 1.46 -14.30 21.35
CA GLN A 461 0.14 -13.73 21.57
C GLN A 461 0.26 -12.36 22.21
N GLN A 462 -0.50 -11.42 21.70
CA GLN A 462 -0.57 -10.06 22.18
C GLN A 462 -1.98 -9.78 22.69
N THR A 463 -2.11 -9.43 23.96
CA THR A 463 -3.36 -8.97 24.57
C THR A 463 -3.30 -7.46 24.71
N GLU A 464 -4.04 -6.76 23.85
CA GLU A 464 -4.19 -5.31 23.85
C GLU A 464 -5.47 -4.91 24.58
N VAL A 465 -5.34 -3.95 25.49
CA VAL A 465 -6.47 -3.31 26.16
C VAL A 465 -6.49 -1.87 25.71
N SER A 466 -7.59 -1.46 25.07
CA SER A 466 -7.83 -0.09 24.62
C SER A 466 -9.03 0.53 25.32
N GLU A 467 -9.01 1.85 25.46
CA GLU A 467 -10.12 2.68 25.94
C GLU A 467 -10.46 3.67 24.83
N ASP A 468 -11.70 3.65 24.33
CA ASP A 468 -12.18 4.51 23.24
C ASP A 468 -11.27 4.47 21.98
N GLY A 469 -10.70 3.31 21.68
CA GLY A 469 -9.78 3.11 20.55
C GLY A 469 -8.30 3.46 20.82
N TYR A 470 -7.94 3.94 22.02
CA TYR A 470 -6.56 4.27 22.39
C TYR A 470 -5.95 3.22 23.32
N PRO A 471 -4.67 2.84 23.14
CA PRO A 471 -4.04 1.79 23.92
C PRO A 471 -3.85 2.20 25.38
N VAL A 472 -4.14 1.28 26.30
CA VAL A 472 -3.89 1.43 27.74
C VAL A 472 -2.76 0.51 28.16
N SER A 473 -2.85 -0.75 27.76
CA SER A 473 -1.83 -1.75 28.04
C SER A 473 -1.79 -2.81 26.96
N VAL A 474 -0.59 -3.30 26.66
CA VAL A 474 -0.35 -4.37 25.71
C VAL A 474 0.54 -5.37 26.40
N ARG A 475 0.08 -6.61 26.54
CA ARG A 475 0.86 -7.72 27.07
C ARG A 475 1.23 -8.66 25.94
N GLU A 476 2.50 -8.84 25.70
CA GLU A 476 3.06 -9.77 24.71
C GLU A 476 3.64 -10.97 25.44
N VAL A 477 3.20 -12.17 25.04
CA VAL A 477 3.67 -13.44 25.58
C VAL A 477 4.15 -14.32 24.42
N THR A 478 5.39 -14.79 24.51
CA THR A 478 5.99 -15.67 23.50
C THR A 478 6.39 -17.00 24.13
N TYR A 479 6.11 -18.09 23.42
CA TYR A 479 6.53 -19.45 23.76
C TYR A 479 7.49 -19.99 22.70
N GLY A 480 8.38 -20.88 23.11
CA GLY A 480 9.36 -21.54 22.25
C GLY A 480 9.90 -22.81 22.88
N PHE A 481 10.70 -23.57 22.13
CA PHE A 481 11.33 -24.78 22.65
C PHE A 481 12.56 -24.47 23.50
N VAL A 482 12.52 -24.85 24.78
CA VAL A 482 13.55 -24.63 25.79
C VAL A 482 14.09 -25.99 26.26
N PHE A 483 15.24 -26.41 25.73
CA PHE A 483 15.87 -27.67 26.11
C PHE A 483 17.39 -27.64 25.91
N LEU A 484 18.09 -28.55 26.60
CA LEU A 484 19.52 -28.81 26.44
C LEU A 484 19.73 -30.30 26.20
N SER A 485 20.72 -30.68 25.39
CA SER A 485 20.93 -32.08 25.03
C SER A 485 21.17 -32.97 26.24
N ARG A 486 21.87 -32.48 27.28
CA ARG A 486 22.16 -33.20 28.53
C ARG A 486 20.97 -33.91 29.17
N ASN A 487 19.76 -33.34 29.01
CA ASN A 487 18.53 -33.84 29.64
C ASN A 487 17.76 -34.83 28.74
N HIS A 488 18.08 -34.92 27.45
CA HIS A 488 17.22 -35.53 26.43
C HIS A 488 17.96 -36.44 25.44
N MET A 489 19.07 -37.05 25.89
CA MET A 489 19.81 -38.03 25.09
C MET A 489 19.18 -39.41 25.15
N THR A 490 19.13 -40.07 24.00
CA THR A 490 18.81 -41.51 23.89
C THR A 490 19.89 -42.24 23.11
N THR A 491 19.94 -43.56 23.22
CA THR A 491 20.88 -44.40 22.45
C THR A 491 20.11 -45.14 21.35
N VAL A 492 20.46 -44.89 20.09
CA VAL A 492 19.92 -45.58 18.91
C VAL A 492 21.07 -46.24 18.17
N ASN A 493 21.00 -47.57 17.96
CA ASN A 493 22.06 -48.33 17.27
C ASN A 493 23.48 -48.20 17.88
N GLY A 494 23.57 -47.88 19.18
CA GLY A 494 24.85 -47.66 19.88
C GLY A 494 25.38 -46.23 19.77
N GLU A 495 24.76 -45.38 18.96
CA GLU A 495 25.04 -43.94 18.88
C GLU A 495 24.11 -43.17 19.81
N ARG A 496 24.66 -42.16 20.48
CA ARG A 496 23.89 -41.28 21.36
C ARG A 496 23.37 -40.12 20.53
N VAL A 497 22.06 -39.93 20.54
CA VAL A 497 21.37 -38.90 19.73
C VAL A 497 20.39 -38.13 20.59
N LEU A 498 20.24 -36.84 20.31
CA LEU A 498 19.19 -36.01 20.89
C LEU A 498 17.83 -36.52 20.40
N ARG A 499 16.92 -36.81 21.35
CA ARG A 499 15.57 -37.27 21.00
C ARG A 499 14.54 -36.92 22.06
N ILE A 500 13.67 -35.97 21.74
CA ILE A 500 12.52 -35.59 22.58
C ILE A 500 11.25 -36.09 21.91
N PHE A 501 10.61 -37.09 22.49
CA PHE A 501 9.36 -37.70 21.99
C PHE A 501 8.09 -36.92 22.36
N SER A 502 8.19 -35.98 23.30
CA SER A 502 7.08 -35.13 23.72
C SER A 502 7.52 -33.66 23.63
N PRO A 503 7.41 -33.02 22.45
CA PRO A 503 7.81 -31.64 22.27
C PRO A 503 7.11 -30.66 23.22
N ALA A 504 5.87 -30.97 23.62
CA ALA A 504 5.13 -30.20 24.63
C ALA A 504 5.84 -30.14 26.00
N SER A 505 6.67 -31.12 26.36
CA SER A 505 7.41 -31.13 27.63
C SER A 505 8.53 -30.10 27.72
N VAL A 506 8.92 -29.52 26.58
CA VAL A 506 9.98 -28.51 26.46
C VAL A 506 9.47 -27.25 25.77
N TRP A 507 8.15 -27.12 25.59
CA TRP A 507 7.50 -25.92 25.07
C TRP A 507 7.20 -24.99 26.24
N GLU A 508 8.01 -23.95 26.39
CA GLU A 508 7.95 -23.07 27.56
C GLU A 508 7.79 -21.61 27.14
N LYS A 509 7.30 -20.80 28.08
CA LYS A 509 7.24 -19.35 27.93
C LYS A 509 8.66 -18.81 27.89
N ILE A 510 9.00 -18.06 26.85
CA ILE A 510 10.32 -17.45 26.67
C ILE A 510 10.30 -15.93 26.81
N ARG A 511 9.13 -15.29 26.72
CA ARG A 511 8.97 -13.84 26.87
C ARG A 511 7.60 -13.49 27.45
N ASP A 512 7.56 -12.55 28.37
CA ASP A 512 6.32 -12.00 28.96
C ASP A 512 6.58 -10.54 29.31
N VAL A 513 6.15 -9.64 28.42
CA VAL A 513 6.36 -8.20 28.57
C VAL A 513 5.04 -7.46 28.51
N THR A 514 4.89 -6.44 29.36
CA THR A 514 3.70 -5.58 29.39
C THR A 514 4.11 -4.14 29.19
N THR A 515 3.62 -3.54 28.11
CA THR A 515 3.72 -2.10 27.83
C THR A 515 2.48 -1.40 28.35
N THR A 516 2.65 -0.35 29.13
CA THR A 516 1.56 0.50 29.66
C THR A 516 1.76 1.92 29.17
N TRP A 517 0.70 2.54 28.66
CA TRP A 517 0.73 3.93 28.20
C TRP A 517 0.37 4.87 29.35
N ILE A 518 1.12 5.96 29.47
CA ILE A 518 0.93 7.00 30.48
C ILE A 518 0.32 8.21 29.78
N TYR A 519 -0.80 8.68 30.32
CA TYR A 519 -1.50 9.86 29.82
C TYR A 519 -1.60 10.92 30.90
N ASP A 520 -1.71 12.17 30.48
CA ASP A 520 -2.02 13.29 31.34
C ASP A 520 -3.49 13.25 31.74
N ASP A 521 -3.79 13.23 33.04
CA ASP A 521 -5.17 13.07 33.54
C ASP A 521 -6.06 14.28 33.20
N ASP A 522 -5.49 15.48 33.08
CA ASP A 522 -6.23 16.72 32.86
C ASP A 522 -6.51 16.95 31.37
N THR A 523 -5.50 16.71 30.53
CA THR A 523 -5.54 17.05 29.10
C THR A 523 -5.74 15.83 28.19
N GLY A 524 -5.46 14.61 28.67
CA GLY A 524 -5.57 13.38 27.91
C GLY A 524 -4.43 13.12 26.93
N TYR A 525 -3.39 13.95 26.90
CA TYR A 525 -2.23 13.74 26.03
C TYR A 525 -1.35 12.59 26.51
N GLU A 526 -0.76 11.85 25.56
CA GLU A 526 0.18 10.78 25.86
C GLU A 526 1.53 11.34 26.34
N LEU A 527 1.92 10.98 27.56
CA LEU A 527 3.18 11.37 28.19
C LEU A 527 4.29 10.34 27.97
N GLY A 528 3.95 9.14 27.49
CA GLY A 528 4.90 8.10 27.10
C GLY A 528 4.43 6.71 27.49
N THR A 529 5.38 5.78 27.59
CA THR A 529 5.11 4.35 27.84
C THR A 529 6.11 3.76 28.82
N VAL A 530 5.70 2.70 29.51
CA VAL A 530 6.57 1.89 30.36
C VAL A 530 6.35 0.43 29.98
N THR A 531 7.41 -0.24 29.56
CA THR A 531 7.43 -1.68 29.28
C THR A 531 8.22 -2.38 30.38
N THR A 532 7.57 -3.32 31.07
CA THR A 532 8.20 -4.16 32.09
C THR A 532 7.91 -5.61 31.80
N GLY A 533 8.88 -6.47 32.04
CA GLY A 533 8.66 -7.91 31.87
C GLY A 533 9.93 -8.71 32.01
N GLN A 534 9.89 -9.92 31.46
CA GLN A 534 11.00 -10.85 31.51
C GLN A 534 11.17 -11.53 30.16
N GLU A 535 12.42 -11.82 29.84
CA GLU A 535 12.82 -12.58 28.66
C GLU A 535 13.81 -13.67 29.06
N LEU A 536 13.63 -14.86 28.51
CA LEU A 536 14.49 -16.00 28.74
C LEU A 536 15.69 -15.93 27.80
N PHE A 537 16.88 -16.22 28.31
CA PHE A 537 18.12 -16.18 27.55
C PHE A 537 19.10 -17.26 28.04
N SER A 538 20.14 -17.54 27.26
CA SER A 538 21.33 -18.29 27.67
C SER A 538 22.60 -17.50 27.32
N PHE A 539 23.72 -17.74 28.04
CA PHE A 539 24.99 -17.05 27.73
C PHE A 539 25.73 -17.71 26.57
N LEU A 540 25.53 -19.02 26.40
CA LEU A 540 25.99 -19.81 25.27
C LEU A 540 24.81 -20.54 24.63
N SER A 541 24.86 -20.76 23.33
CA SER A 541 23.91 -21.56 22.58
C SER A 541 24.55 -22.90 22.22
N GLU A 542 23.82 -24.00 22.44
CA GLU A 542 24.30 -25.35 22.13
C GLU A 542 24.23 -25.61 20.63
N THR A 543 25.24 -26.25 20.05
CA THR A 543 25.22 -26.61 18.63
C THR A 543 24.73 -28.04 18.44
N ASP A 544 24.65 -28.52 17.20
CA ASP A 544 24.31 -29.93 16.94
C ASP A 544 25.43 -30.91 17.35
N ASP A 545 26.58 -30.40 17.83
CA ASP A 545 27.67 -31.21 18.42
C ASP A 545 27.38 -31.66 19.87
N LEU A 546 26.27 -31.21 20.47
CA LEU A 546 25.74 -31.68 21.76
C LEU A 546 26.68 -31.46 22.96
N GLU A 547 27.28 -30.27 23.04
CA GLU A 547 28.32 -29.93 24.02
C GLU A 547 27.83 -30.09 25.47
N THR A 548 26.57 -29.76 25.77
CA THR A 548 26.07 -29.85 27.15
C THR A 548 26.00 -31.29 27.63
N TYR A 549 25.84 -32.25 26.71
CA TYR A 549 25.91 -33.65 27.06
C TYR A 549 27.32 -34.07 27.47
N GLU A 550 28.32 -33.73 26.68
CA GLU A 550 29.72 -34.05 26.98
C GLU A 550 30.16 -33.42 28.30
N LEU A 551 29.83 -32.14 28.50
CA LEU A 551 30.12 -31.40 29.73
C LEU A 551 29.42 -32.00 30.95
N SER A 552 28.23 -32.61 30.79
CA SER A 552 27.52 -33.26 31.90
C SER A 552 28.19 -34.56 32.39
N LEU A 553 29.08 -35.15 31.59
CA LEU A 553 29.86 -36.33 31.97
C LEU A 553 31.14 -35.99 32.72
N ALA A 554 31.59 -34.74 32.60
CA ALA A 554 32.76 -34.23 33.30
C ALA A 554 32.45 -33.93 34.78
N THR A 555 33.48 -33.98 35.62
CA THR A 555 33.34 -33.76 37.09
C THR A 555 34.22 -32.64 37.61
N ASP A 556 35.05 -32.04 36.77
CA ASP A 556 35.84 -30.88 37.12
C ASP A 556 34.98 -29.61 37.15
N ALA A 557 35.41 -28.65 37.96
CA ALA A 557 34.68 -27.41 38.17
C ALA A 557 34.58 -26.55 36.90
N ALA A 558 35.54 -26.63 35.98
CA ALA A 558 35.53 -25.85 34.74
C ALA A 558 34.38 -26.31 33.83
N SER A 559 34.23 -27.62 33.60
CA SER A 559 33.12 -28.15 32.82
C SER A 559 31.75 -27.91 33.48
N ILE A 560 31.66 -27.94 34.81
CA ILE A 560 30.41 -27.58 35.53
C ILE A 560 30.08 -26.10 35.32
N ASN A 561 31.08 -25.21 35.38
CA ASN A 561 30.90 -23.79 35.14
C ASN A 561 30.51 -23.50 33.70
N GLU A 562 31.09 -24.20 32.73
CA GLU A 562 30.74 -24.10 31.32
C GLU A 562 29.31 -24.55 31.06
N LEU A 563 28.92 -25.70 31.63
CA LEU A 563 27.55 -26.20 31.58
C LEU A 563 26.53 -25.21 32.16
N ASN A 564 26.91 -24.43 33.18
CA ASN A 564 26.06 -23.40 33.77
C ASN A 564 25.86 -22.16 32.87
N ALA A 565 26.72 -21.94 31.87
CA ALA A 565 26.57 -20.86 30.89
C ALA A 565 25.51 -21.16 29.82
N TYR A 566 25.26 -22.45 29.53
CA TYR A 566 24.15 -22.90 28.66
C TYR A 566 22.78 -22.87 29.35
N ALA A 567 22.72 -22.79 30.67
CA ALA A 567 21.46 -22.81 31.40
C ALA A 567 20.59 -21.59 31.07
N PHE A 568 19.31 -21.84 30.77
CA PHE A 568 18.32 -20.79 30.52
C PHE A 568 18.00 -20.02 31.80
N ARG A 569 17.95 -18.69 31.69
CA ARG A 569 17.67 -17.77 32.80
C ARG A 569 16.78 -16.65 32.34
N TRP A 570 15.96 -16.14 33.24
CA TRP A 570 15.18 -14.93 33.01
C TRP A 570 16.03 -13.69 33.24
N ARG A 571 15.97 -12.73 32.32
CA ARG A 571 16.41 -11.35 32.54
C ARG A 571 15.19 -10.44 32.56
N SER A 572 15.27 -9.38 33.36
CA SER A 572 14.27 -8.32 33.32
C SER A 572 14.42 -7.51 32.03
N VAL A 573 13.28 -7.10 31.49
CA VAL A 573 13.17 -6.12 30.42
C VAL A 573 12.52 -4.88 31.03
N ASP A 574 13.28 -3.80 31.13
CA ASP A 574 12.81 -2.51 31.65
C ASP A 574 13.03 -1.44 30.59
N GLU A 575 11.95 -0.93 30.01
CA GLU A 575 11.98 0.14 29.03
C GLU A 575 11.00 1.25 29.42
N ALA A 576 11.41 2.50 29.28
CA ALA A 576 10.57 3.64 29.52
C ALA A 576 10.76 4.68 28.42
N THR A 577 9.65 5.11 27.83
CA THR A 577 9.58 6.25 26.93
C THR A 577 8.92 7.40 27.66
N GLY A 578 9.57 8.56 27.69
CA GLY A 578 9.02 9.80 28.23
C GLY A 578 8.94 10.88 27.17
N ARG A 579 7.82 11.60 27.12
CA ARG A 579 7.58 12.71 26.21
C ARG A 579 7.45 14.01 26.98
N ARG A 580 8.14 15.05 26.51
CA ARG A 580 7.94 16.44 26.94
C ARG A 580 7.10 17.15 25.90
N LEU A 581 5.89 17.52 26.30
CA LEU A 581 4.96 18.25 25.47
C LEU A 581 5.18 19.75 25.59
N ARG A 582 5.06 20.48 24.48
CA ARG A 582 5.08 21.94 24.48
C ARG A 582 3.89 22.51 23.72
N LYS A 583 3.29 23.55 24.28
CA LYS A 583 2.12 24.24 23.70
C LYS A 583 2.52 24.91 22.39
N LEU A 584 1.74 24.70 21.33
CA LEU A 584 1.98 25.37 20.05
C LEU A 584 1.80 26.90 20.17
N SER A 585 0.80 27.36 20.94
CA SER A 585 0.57 28.78 21.26
C SER A 585 1.73 29.49 21.98
N SER A 586 2.68 28.73 22.56
CA SER A 586 3.86 29.30 23.20
C SER A 586 4.90 29.77 22.20
N VAL A 587 4.82 29.30 20.95
CA VAL A 587 5.77 29.55 19.87
C VAL A 587 5.12 30.36 18.75
N TYR A 588 3.89 30.01 18.41
CA TYR A 588 3.10 30.62 17.35
C TYR A 588 2.14 31.69 17.91
N ASN A 589 2.03 32.85 17.23
CA ASN A 589 1.19 33.97 17.64
C ASN A 589 -0.26 33.86 17.13
N ASP A 590 -0.44 33.17 16.02
CA ASP A 590 -1.69 32.91 15.31
C ASP A 590 -2.51 31.81 16.00
N ILE A 591 -1.86 30.95 16.81
CA ILE A 591 -2.56 29.97 17.63
C ILE A 591 -3.01 30.63 18.94
N SER A 592 -4.30 30.92 19.02
CA SER A 592 -4.90 31.53 20.21
C SER A 592 -5.09 30.49 21.33
N PRO A 593 -4.62 30.76 22.56
CA PRO A 593 -4.74 29.83 23.69
C PRO A 593 -6.16 29.73 24.24
N ASN A 594 -7.13 30.46 23.69
CA ASN A 594 -8.53 30.44 24.13
C ASN A 594 -9.51 30.15 22.98
N GLU A 595 -9.02 29.94 21.76
CA GLU A 595 -9.87 29.61 20.62
C GLU A 595 -10.46 28.22 20.80
N GLY A 596 -11.79 28.12 20.72
CA GLY A 596 -12.56 26.92 21.07
C GLY A 596 -12.71 26.62 22.56
N LYS A 597 -12.06 27.38 23.46
CA LYS A 597 -12.12 27.12 24.92
C LYS A 597 -13.47 27.45 25.55
N TYR A 598 -14.18 28.41 24.96
CA TYR A 598 -15.46 28.87 25.46
C TYR A 598 -16.52 28.71 24.39
N ILE A 599 -17.66 28.15 24.79
CA ILE A 599 -18.88 28.12 23.98
C ILE A 599 -19.77 29.25 24.47
N TYR A 600 -20.31 30.00 23.53
CA TYR A 600 -21.22 31.12 23.79
C TYR A 600 -22.66 30.65 23.56
N PHE A 601 -23.55 30.99 24.48
CA PHE A 601 -24.98 30.68 24.40
C PHE A 601 -25.79 31.88 24.91
N GLU A 602 -27.06 31.96 24.50
CA GLU A 602 -27.94 33.07 24.79
C GLU A 602 -28.90 32.74 25.94
N ASP A 603 -28.85 33.51 27.02
CA ASP A 603 -29.76 33.38 28.16
C ASP A 603 -30.71 34.59 28.20
N THR A 604 -32.02 34.33 28.15
CA THR A 604 -33.04 35.38 28.19
C THR A 604 -33.39 35.71 29.64
N GLY A 605 -33.06 36.93 30.07
CA GLY A 605 -33.33 37.41 31.42
C GLY A 605 -34.83 37.56 31.72
N PRO A 606 -35.23 37.69 33.00
CA PRO A 606 -36.63 37.88 33.40
C PRO A 606 -37.31 39.14 32.84
N ASN A 607 -36.52 40.09 32.34
CA ASN A 607 -36.94 41.33 31.68
C ASN A 607 -37.10 41.19 30.15
N GLY A 608 -36.82 40.01 29.58
CA GLY A 608 -36.86 39.75 28.14
C GLY A 608 -35.63 40.20 27.37
N GLU A 609 -34.56 40.66 28.04
CA GLU A 609 -33.28 40.96 27.39
C GLU A 609 -32.45 39.68 27.23
N THR A 610 -31.99 39.42 26.01
CA THR A 610 -31.06 38.32 25.69
C THR A 610 -29.64 38.72 26.07
N ILE A 611 -28.98 37.93 26.90
CA ILE A 611 -27.60 38.15 27.32
C ILE A 611 -26.75 36.96 26.85
N THR A 612 -25.73 37.23 26.04
CA THR A 612 -24.75 36.20 25.67
C THR A 612 -23.90 35.83 26.89
N ARG A 613 -23.97 34.57 27.31
CA ARG A 613 -23.11 33.99 28.34
C ARG A 613 -22.08 33.08 27.71
N ARG A 614 -20.96 32.89 28.40
CA ARG A 614 -19.90 31.96 27.99
C ARG A 614 -19.77 30.84 29.02
N ARG A 615 -19.61 29.61 28.55
CA ARG A 615 -19.26 28.44 29.37
C ARG A 615 -17.95 27.87 28.87
N ALA A 616 -17.08 27.45 29.79
CA ALA A 616 -15.86 26.75 29.40
C ALA A 616 -16.22 25.36 28.88
N ASP A 617 -15.66 24.98 27.74
CA ASP A 617 -15.80 23.65 27.18
C ASP A 617 -14.87 22.68 27.94
N PRO A 618 -15.41 21.68 28.67
CA PRO A 618 -14.61 20.70 29.38
C PRO A 618 -13.91 19.68 28.45
N THR A 619 -14.27 19.63 27.17
CA THR A 619 -13.61 18.78 26.16
C THR A 619 -12.42 19.45 25.49
N TRP A 620 -12.34 20.77 25.58
CA TRP A 620 -11.27 21.56 24.98
C TRP A 620 -9.92 21.33 25.69
N ALA A 621 -8.88 21.11 24.90
CA ALA A 621 -7.50 21.19 25.35
C ALA A 621 -6.68 21.99 24.34
N GLU A 622 -5.75 22.78 24.87
CA GLU A 622 -4.81 23.54 24.05
C GLU A 622 -3.91 22.58 23.25
N PRO A 623 -3.60 22.86 21.97
CA PRO A 623 -2.82 21.94 21.16
C PRO A 623 -1.33 21.93 21.56
N TYR A 624 -0.80 20.72 21.81
CA TYR A 624 0.61 20.47 22.09
C TYR A 624 1.30 19.75 20.93
N TYR A 625 2.61 19.88 20.84
CA TYR A 625 3.48 19.01 20.06
C TYR A 625 4.51 18.32 20.99
N VAL A 626 5.06 17.19 20.53
CA VAL A 626 6.13 16.48 21.26
C VAL A 626 7.45 17.20 20.99
N GLU A 627 7.95 17.96 21.96
CA GLU A 627 9.23 18.67 21.83
C GLU A 627 10.42 17.74 22.03
N LEU A 628 10.29 16.79 22.94
CA LEU A 628 11.34 15.84 23.27
C LEU A 628 10.71 14.49 23.58
N GLU A 629 11.22 13.44 22.97
CA GLU A 629 10.92 12.05 23.30
C GLU A 629 12.23 11.35 23.66
N VAL A 630 12.22 10.60 24.76
CA VAL A 630 13.37 9.84 25.23
C VAL A 630 12.91 8.44 25.59
N THR A 631 13.48 7.44 24.94
CA THR A 631 13.30 6.03 25.26
C THR A 631 14.60 5.50 25.83
N HIS A 632 14.50 4.86 26.99
CA HIS A 632 15.61 4.15 27.61
C HIS A 632 15.20 2.71 27.85
N SER A 633 15.96 1.77 27.31
CA SER A 633 15.74 0.33 27.45
C SER A 633 16.96 -0.29 28.11
N ASN A 634 16.75 -1.10 29.13
CA ASN A 634 17.81 -1.85 29.79
C ASN A 634 17.38 -3.30 30.00
N SER A 635 18.24 -4.20 29.55
CA SER A 635 18.22 -5.61 29.89
C SER A 635 19.66 -6.03 30.17
N TYR A 636 19.92 -6.61 31.34
CA TYR A 636 21.26 -7.03 31.74
C TYR A 636 21.24 -8.33 32.55
N ALA A 637 22.16 -9.23 32.21
CA ALA A 637 22.52 -10.35 33.04
C ALA A 637 24.02 -10.67 32.92
N GLN A 638 24.58 -11.24 33.98
CA GLN A 638 25.98 -11.67 34.03
C GLN A 638 26.14 -13.02 34.73
N THR A 639 27.17 -13.77 34.33
CA THR A 639 27.64 -14.98 35.01
C THR A 639 29.17 -15.04 34.99
N ALA A 640 29.76 -15.84 35.87
CA ALA A 640 31.21 -16.05 35.89
C ALA A 640 31.68 -16.67 34.55
N ASN A 641 32.89 -16.33 34.13
CA ASN A 641 33.47 -16.89 32.92
C ASN A 641 33.97 -18.31 33.20
N PRO A 642 33.49 -19.34 32.49
CA PRO A 642 33.88 -20.72 32.75
C PRO A 642 35.37 -20.99 32.46
N GLU A 643 36.01 -20.16 31.63
CA GLU A 643 37.44 -20.28 31.34
C GLU A 643 38.34 -19.61 32.39
N GLU A 644 37.78 -19.08 33.48
CA GLU A 644 38.55 -18.50 34.59
C GLU A 644 39.10 -19.63 35.50
N PRO A 645 40.42 -19.75 35.69
CA PRO A 645 40.98 -20.77 36.58
C PRO A 645 40.62 -20.49 38.04
N GLU A 646 40.26 -21.53 38.80
CA GLU A 646 39.88 -21.44 40.23
C GLU A 646 40.98 -20.86 41.13
N ASP A 647 42.25 -21.05 40.75
CA ASP A 647 43.43 -20.57 41.48
C ASP A 647 44.18 -19.53 40.64
N LEU A 648 43.75 -18.28 40.72
CA LEU A 648 44.50 -17.16 40.16
C LEU A 648 45.77 -16.95 40.99
N GLY A 649 46.86 -17.58 40.57
CA GLY A 649 48.20 -17.24 41.05
C GLY A 649 48.47 -15.73 40.90
N ASP A 650 49.22 -15.18 41.85
CA ASP A 650 49.55 -13.75 41.95
C ASP A 650 50.16 -13.24 40.62
N GLY A 651 49.35 -12.58 39.78
CA GLY A 651 49.78 -12.03 38.48
C GLY A 651 48.94 -12.40 37.25
N LEU A 652 48.01 -13.37 37.33
CA LEU A 652 47.08 -13.65 36.23
C LEU A 652 45.88 -12.68 36.25
N ARG A 653 45.58 -12.07 35.09
CA ARG A 653 44.41 -11.20 34.94
C ARG A 653 43.14 -12.06 34.88
N ARG A 654 42.14 -11.73 35.71
CA ARG A 654 40.80 -12.32 35.63
C ARG A 654 40.25 -12.15 34.23
N LYS A 655 39.67 -13.21 33.67
CA LYS A 655 38.91 -13.13 32.43
C LYS A 655 37.60 -12.36 32.71
N PRO A 656 37.11 -11.57 31.73
CA PRO A 656 35.88 -10.82 31.91
C PRO A 656 34.68 -11.78 32.08
N PRO A 657 33.71 -11.48 32.95
CA PRO A 657 32.50 -12.29 33.10
C PRO A 657 31.73 -12.36 31.77
N LEU A 658 30.96 -13.43 31.58
CA LEU A 658 30.03 -13.50 30.46
C LEU A 658 28.85 -12.58 30.79
N THR A 659 28.60 -11.60 29.93
CA THR A 659 27.45 -10.70 30.04
C THR A 659 26.59 -10.81 28.80
N THR A 660 25.29 -10.63 28.96
CA THR A 660 24.33 -10.55 27.88
C THR A 660 23.24 -9.57 28.25
N GLY A 661 22.61 -8.98 27.25
CA GLY A 661 21.75 -7.83 27.45
C GLY A 661 21.93 -6.80 26.36
N ARG A 662 21.03 -5.83 26.38
CA ARG A 662 21.07 -4.65 25.53
C ARG A 662 20.70 -3.45 26.38
N GLU A 663 21.54 -2.43 26.33
CA GLU A 663 21.21 -1.09 26.80
C GLU A 663 20.96 -0.25 25.54
N SER A 664 19.81 0.40 25.45
CA SER A 664 19.53 1.33 24.36
C SER A 664 18.98 2.64 24.89
N PHE A 665 19.37 3.70 24.20
CA PHE A 665 18.92 5.06 24.45
C PHE A 665 18.55 5.69 23.12
N ASN A 666 17.28 6.03 22.96
CA ASN A 666 16.80 6.82 21.83
C ASN A 666 16.33 8.18 22.35
N ARG A 667 16.76 9.25 21.69
CA ARG A 667 16.30 10.60 21.97
C ARG A 667 15.94 11.31 20.68
N ARG A 668 14.71 11.78 20.59
CA ARG A 668 14.18 12.61 19.50
C ARG A 668 13.86 14.00 20.04
N ASP A 669 14.43 15.05 19.44
CA ASP A 669 14.29 16.45 19.86
C ASP A 669 13.83 17.30 18.68
N ILE A 670 12.72 18.02 18.83
CA ILE A 670 12.14 18.90 17.80
C ILE A 670 12.37 20.36 18.18
N LYS A 671 13.08 21.08 17.31
CA LYS A 671 13.32 22.52 17.43
C LYS A 671 12.58 23.29 16.35
N LEU A 672 11.65 24.13 16.79
CA LEU A 672 10.85 24.96 15.88
C LEU A 672 11.63 26.19 15.38
N LYS A 673 11.49 26.46 14.09
CA LYS A 673 11.95 27.65 13.38
C LYS A 673 10.71 28.37 12.82
N PRO A 674 9.91 29.05 13.67
CA PRO A 674 8.73 29.75 13.19
C PRO A 674 9.12 30.90 12.26
N SER A 675 8.29 31.13 11.24
CA SER A 675 8.44 32.24 10.31
C SER A 675 8.35 33.58 11.04
N PRO A 676 8.92 34.68 10.49
CA PRO A 676 8.76 36.01 11.08
C PRO A 676 7.31 36.44 11.29
N ALA A 677 6.37 35.97 10.46
CA ALA A 677 4.95 36.29 10.53
C ALA A 677 4.23 35.57 11.69
N THR A 678 4.53 34.29 11.88
CA THR A 678 3.88 33.42 12.89
C THR A 678 4.62 33.41 14.22
N ARG A 679 5.87 33.91 14.26
CA ARG A 679 6.69 33.93 15.47
C ARG A 679 6.08 34.86 16.51
N LYS A 680 5.80 34.32 17.69
CA LYS A 680 5.43 35.11 18.86
C LYS A 680 6.58 36.05 19.24
N SER A 681 6.41 37.33 18.91
CA SER A 681 7.40 38.34 19.22
C SER A 681 7.50 38.48 20.74
N LEU A 682 8.68 38.20 21.31
CA LEU A 682 9.05 38.67 22.64
C LEU A 682 9.30 40.17 22.53
N GLN A 683 8.22 40.96 22.40
CA GLN A 683 8.30 42.40 22.60
C GLN A 683 8.66 42.63 24.07
N PHE A 684 9.95 42.85 24.32
CA PHE A 684 10.32 43.65 25.48
C PHE A 684 9.66 45.02 25.25
N PRO A 685 8.80 45.50 26.17
CA PRO A 685 8.24 46.82 26.03
C PRO A 685 9.40 47.81 26.04
N SER A 686 9.73 48.35 24.88
CA SER A 686 10.63 49.49 24.76
C SER A 686 10.06 50.56 25.67
N ALA A 687 10.88 51.03 26.63
CA ALA A 687 10.48 52.08 27.54
C ALA A 687 9.89 53.26 26.73
N PRO A 688 8.75 53.82 27.15
CA PRO A 688 8.13 54.92 26.43
C PRO A 688 9.07 56.13 26.47
N THR A 689 9.69 56.46 25.34
CA THR A 689 10.32 57.78 25.16
C THR A 689 9.22 58.81 24.99
N GLU A 690 9.19 59.79 25.91
CA GLU A 690 8.17 60.83 26.10
C GLU A 690 8.03 61.86 24.95
N GLU A 691 8.56 61.64 23.76
CA GLU A 691 8.50 62.62 22.67
C GLU A 691 7.86 61.99 21.40
N ASN A 692 6.60 62.37 21.17
CA ASN A 692 5.69 62.07 20.03
C ASN A 692 4.86 60.77 20.06
N PRO A 693 3.57 60.82 20.46
CA PRO A 693 2.66 59.68 20.43
C PRO A 693 1.92 59.44 19.08
N THR A 694 2.30 60.06 17.96
CA THR A 694 1.47 60.01 16.73
C THR A 694 2.24 59.79 15.43
N THR A 695 3.33 59.04 15.43
CA THR A 695 3.91 58.59 14.16
C THR A 695 4.40 57.17 14.32
N PRO A 696 3.68 56.17 13.77
CA PRO A 696 4.24 54.84 13.59
C PRO A 696 5.53 55.03 12.79
N GLY A 697 6.67 54.66 13.37
CA GLY A 697 7.93 54.67 12.63
C GLY A 697 7.77 53.84 11.34
N PRO A 698 8.48 54.18 10.27
CA PRO A 698 8.41 53.42 9.03
C PRO A 698 8.68 51.95 9.34
N ILE A 699 7.64 51.13 9.18
CA ILE A 699 7.79 49.68 9.08
C ILE A 699 8.66 49.51 7.84
N ILE A 700 9.91 49.13 8.07
CA ILE A 700 10.78 48.73 6.98
C ILE A 700 10.20 47.39 6.52
N ASP A 701 9.34 47.43 5.51
CA ASP A 701 8.99 46.28 4.65
C ASP A 701 10.26 45.84 3.94
N ILE A 702 11.10 45.11 4.68
CA ILE A 702 12.07 44.21 4.08
C ILE A 702 11.25 42.99 3.68
N GLU A 703 11.20 42.68 2.39
CA GLU A 703 10.74 41.42 1.77
C GLU A 703 10.98 40.20 2.69
N ARG A 704 10.07 39.93 3.63
CA ARG A 704 10.19 38.87 4.65
C ARG A 704 9.12 37.78 4.50
N ASP A 705 8.32 37.85 3.44
CA ASP A 705 7.06 37.12 3.29
C ASP A 705 7.18 35.74 2.62
N GLN A 706 8.33 35.08 2.65
CA GLN A 706 8.46 33.75 2.01
C GLN A 706 9.31 32.74 2.77
N ILE A 707 9.57 32.93 4.07
CA ILE A 707 10.18 31.86 4.87
C ILE A 707 9.04 31.07 5.53
N PRO A 708 8.66 29.89 5.00
CA PRO A 708 7.65 29.05 5.64
C PRO A 708 8.10 28.64 7.04
N ASP A 709 7.13 28.29 7.90
CA ASP A 709 7.43 27.61 9.16
C ASP A 709 8.28 26.37 8.86
N ALA A 710 9.25 26.08 9.73
CA ALA A 710 10.04 24.87 9.63
C ALA A 710 10.37 24.34 11.02
N TYR A 711 10.78 23.09 11.09
CA TYR A 711 11.38 22.52 12.30
C TYR A 711 12.55 21.61 11.94
N THR A 712 13.48 21.51 12.88
CA THR A 712 14.57 20.54 12.81
C THR A 712 14.28 19.45 13.82
N GLU A 713 14.29 18.21 13.37
CA GLU A 713 14.27 17.05 14.21
C GLU A 713 15.69 16.49 14.32
N THR A 714 16.11 16.20 15.55
CA THR A 714 17.37 15.53 15.85
C THR A 714 17.08 14.23 16.57
N THR A 715 17.49 13.11 15.97
CA THR A 715 17.32 11.77 16.56
C THR A 715 18.69 11.21 16.91
N GLN A 716 18.85 10.79 18.17
CA GLN A 716 20.06 10.19 18.72
C GLN A 716 19.73 8.78 19.16
N GLU A 717 20.32 7.81 18.49
CA GLU A 717 20.20 6.39 18.83
C GLU A 717 21.54 5.92 19.38
N MET A 718 21.52 5.31 20.55
CA MET A 718 22.67 4.65 21.15
C MET A 718 22.24 3.24 21.54
N SER A 719 23.06 2.25 21.25
CA SER A 719 22.88 0.90 21.75
C SER A 719 24.22 0.30 22.12
N ALA A 720 24.26 -0.37 23.26
CA ALA A 720 25.39 -1.17 23.68
C ALA A 720 24.92 -2.63 23.84
N GLU A 721 25.69 -3.55 23.26
CA GLU A 721 25.46 -4.99 23.39
C GLU A 721 26.80 -5.75 23.43
N GLY A 722 26.72 -7.08 23.48
CA GLY A 722 27.89 -7.95 23.53
C GLY A 722 28.57 -8.06 24.91
N PRO A 723 29.69 -8.80 24.99
CA PRO A 723 30.43 -9.00 26.22
C PRO A 723 30.96 -7.67 26.78
N GLU A 724 30.67 -7.41 28.06
CA GLU A 724 30.91 -6.16 28.77
C GLU A 724 30.35 -4.89 28.09
N TYR A 725 29.31 -5.01 27.24
CA TYR A 725 28.75 -3.88 26.49
C TYR A 725 29.77 -3.15 25.60
N ARG A 726 30.79 -3.86 25.12
CA ARG A 726 31.85 -3.29 24.29
C ARG A 726 31.39 -2.92 22.89
N ASP A 727 30.34 -3.58 22.39
CA ASP A 727 29.78 -3.32 21.07
C ASP A 727 28.81 -2.15 21.18
N PHE A 728 29.38 -0.94 21.13
CA PHE A 728 28.65 0.31 21.22
C PHE A 728 28.45 0.90 19.83
N ALA A 729 27.19 1.14 19.47
CA ALA A 729 26.80 1.88 18.28
C ALA A 729 26.09 3.17 18.71
N ALA A 730 26.47 4.29 18.10
CA ALA A 730 25.75 5.54 18.23
C ALA A 730 25.54 6.18 16.87
N ARG A 731 24.32 6.64 16.63
CA ARG A 731 23.91 7.33 15.41
C ARG A 731 23.21 8.62 15.79
N THR A 732 23.50 9.69 15.07
CA THR A 732 22.73 10.94 15.16
C THR A 732 22.29 11.32 13.76
N THR A 733 20.98 11.50 13.58
CA THR A 733 20.39 11.96 12.34
C THR A 733 19.74 13.33 12.55
N PHE A 734 19.73 14.11 11.47
CA PHE A 734 19.10 15.41 11.41
C PHE A 734 18.14 15.39 10.22
N SER A 735 16.91 15.81 10.45
CA SER A 735 15.96 16.12 9.37
C SER A 735 15.47 17.54 9.56
N ASP A 736 15.49 18.31 8.48
CA ASP A 736 14.82 19.59 8.40
C ASP A 736 13.51 19.36 7.63
N SER A 737 12.40 19.78 8.22
CA SER A 737 11.07 19.66 7.63
C SER A 737 10.44 21.04 7.50
N LEU A 738 9.81 21.28 6.36
CA LEU A 738 8.96 22.45 6.15
C LEU A 738 7.59 22.20 6.80
N GLY A 739 6.97 23.27 7.30
CA GLY A 739 5.70 23.24 8.04
C GLY A 739 5.86 23.20 9.56
N ARG A 740 4.74 22.94 10.23
CA ARG A 740 4.63 22.79 11.69
C ARG A 740 4.73 21.31 12.07
N PRO A 741 5.22 20.96 13.27
CA PRO A 741 5.15 19.58 13.74
C PRO A 741 3.69 19.16 13.94
N GLY A 742 3.41 17.86 13.80
CA GLY A 742 2.10 17.29 14.11
C GLY A 742 1.70 17.52 15.57
N THR A 743 0.39 17.55 15.82
CA THR A 743 -0.15 17.60 17.18
C THR A 743 0.13 16.28 17.92
N ALA A 744 0.39 16.38 19.23
CA ALA A 744 0.62 15.20 20.05
C ALA A 744 -0.65 14.35 20.16
N ALA A 745 -0.50 13.02 20.27
CA ALA A 745 -1.61 12.11 20.44
C ALA A 745 -2.37 12.39 21.75
N ARG A 746 -3.70 12.48 21.67
CA ARG A 746 -4.60 12.79 22.79
C ARG A 746 -5.75 11.81 22.80
N ARG A 747 -6.08 11.25 23.97
CA ARG A 747 -7.30 10.46 24.15
C ARG A 747 -8.55 11.33 23.93
N PRO A 748 -9.69 10.74 23.53
CA PRO A 748 -10.95 11.45 23.43
C PRO A 748 -11.33 12.07 24.78
N ALA A 749 -12.03 13.20 24.74
CA ALA A 749 -12.47 13.87 25.95
C ALA A 749 -13.39 12.97 26.79
N ALA A 750 -13.26 13.06 28.11
CA ALA A 750 -14.08 12.29 29.05
C ALA A 750 -15.54 12.80 29.16
N PHE A 751 -15.88 13.88 28.47
CA PHE A 751 -17.21 14.50 28.49
C PHE A 751 -17.81 14.47 27.08
N GLY A 752 -19.08 14.09 26.99
CA GLY A 752 -19.90 14.22 25.77
C GLY A 752 -20.87 15.39 25.91
N SER A 753 -21.13 16.09 24.82
CA SER A 753 -22.22 17.07 24.76
C SER A 753 -23.54 16.32 24.67
N THR A 754 -24.49 16.64 25.54
CA THR A 754 -25.89 16.26 25.36
C THR A 754 -26.64 17.46 24.81
N GLU A 755 -27.19 17.35 23.60
CA GLU A 755 -28.07 18.39 23.09
C GLU A 755 -29.31 18.50 23.99
N PRO A 756 -29.74 19.72 24.34
CA PRO A 756 -30.98 19.91 25.06
C PRO A 756 -32.14 19.49 24.15
N GLU A 757 -32.96 18.54 24.59
CA GLU A 757 -34.23 18.19 23.94
C GLU A 757 -35.03 19.47 23.69
N SER A 758 -35.04 19.94 22.44
CA SER A 758 -35.87 21.06 22.04
C SER A 758 -37.31 20.59 22.11
N GLY A 759 -38.08 21.20 23.02
CA GLY A 759 -39.47 20.84 23.25
C GLY A 759 -40.26 20.87 21.95
N GLN A 760 -40.66 19.70 21.47
CA GLN A 760 -41.59 19.51 20.36
C GLN A 760 -42.87 20.30 20.63
N SER A 761 -42.97 21.48 20.01
CA SER A 761 -44.26 22.12 19.78
C SER A 761 -44.84 21.53 18.52
N GLY A 762 -45.96 20.84 18.68
CA GLY A 762 -46.65 20.11 17.62
C GLY A 762 -46.88 20.94 16.36
N VAL A 763 -46.13 20.60 15.32
CA VAL A 763 -46.53 20.79 13.94
C VAL A 763 -46.63 19.38 13.37
N THR A 764 -47.86 18.94 13.11
CA THR A 764 -48.13 17.77 12.29
C THR A 764 -47.64 18.03 10.87
N SER A 765 -46.36 17.78 10.62
CA SER A 765 -45.85 17.45 9.30
C SER A 765 -46.23 16.00 8.99
N PRO A 766 -46.56 15.68 7.73
CA PRO A 766 -47.07 14.38 7.37
C PRO A 766 -46.01 13.31 7.65
N ALA A 767 -46.44 12.25 8.32
CA ALA A 767 -45.69 11.01 8.45
C ALA A 767 -45.19 10.54 7.07
N ASP A 768 -43.92 10.13 7.00
CA ASP A 768 -43.25 9.32 5.97
C ASP A 768 -41.98 9.94 5.35
N GLU A 769 -41.09 10.53 6.15
CA GLU A 769 -39.65 10.55 5.82
C GLU A 769 -38.93 9.70 6.87
N THR A 770 -38.93 8.39 6.64
CA THR A 770 -37.98 7.49 7.31
C THR A 770 -36.59 7.84 6.81
N ASP A 771 -35.71 8.29 7.69
CA ASP A 771 -34.29 8.42 7.36
C ASP A 771 -33.78 7.05 6.85
N TYR A 772 -33.06 7.05 5.74
CA TYR A 772 -32.43 5.85 5.19
C TYR A 772 -30.91 5.98 5.30
N GLU A 773 -30.23 4.87 5.60
CA GLU A 773 -28.79 4.75 5.41
C GLU A 773 -28.47 3.88 4.20
N TYR A 774 -27.43 4.29 3.47
CA TYR A 774 -26.88 3.58 2.34
C TYR A 774 -25.68 2.76 2.82
N VAL A 775 -25.71 1.44 2.59
CA VAL A 775 -24.65 0.53 3.04
C VAL A 775 -24.16 -0.37 1.89
N ALA A 776 -22.85 -0.60 1.84
CA ALA A 776 -22.22 -1.62 1.00
C ALA A 776 -21.83 -2.82 1.85
N ILE A 777 -22.18 -4.03 1.40
CA ILE A 777 -22.03 -5.27 2.18
C ILE A 777 -21.39 -6.36 1.31
N SER A 778 -20.23 -6.87 1.72
CA SER A 778 -19.61 -8.03 1.09
C SER A 778 -20.35 -9.34 1.40
N PRO A 779 -20.21 -10.41 0.59
CA PRO A 779 -20.78 -11.71 0.88
C PRO A 779 -20.31 -12.24 2.25
N GLY A 780 -21.19 -12.96 2.96
CA GLY A 780 -20.89 -13.50 4.29
C GLY A 780 -21.25 -12.60 5.47
N TYR A 781 -21.63 -11.34 5.23
CA TYR A 781 -22.10 -10.41 6.27
C TYR A 781 -23.62 -10.33 6.34
N ASP A 782 -24.14 -10.15 7.56
CA ASP A 782 -25.56 -9.94 7.80
C ASP A 782 -25.98 -8.56 7.29
N THR A 783 -26.96 -8.53 6.37
CA THR A 783 -27.49 -7.30 5.79
C THR A 783 -28.19 -6.39 6.80
N ASN A 784 -28.56 -6.93 7.97
CA ASN A 784 -29.12 -6.19 9.09
C ASN A 784 -28.12 -5.94 10.23
N GLY A 785 -26.84 -6.30 10.04
CA GLY A 785 -25.81 -6.06 11.05
C GLY A 785 -25.60 -4.56 11.32
N PRO A 786 -25.02 -4.20 12.48
CA PRO A 786 -24.67 -2.81 12.78
C PRO A 786 -23.62 -2.30 11.79
N VAL A 787 -23.68 -1.01 11.46
CA VAL A 787 -22.64 -0.34 10.66
C VAL A 787 -21.29 -0.47 11.37
N ARG A 788 -20.27 -0.98 10.68
CA ARG A 788 -18.92 -1.16 11.28
C ARG A 788 -17.90 -0.15 10.76
N THR A 789 -18.10 0.35 9.55
CA THR A 789 -17.18 1.27 8.86
C THR A 789 -17.97 2.30 8.06
N THR A 790 -17.33 3.41 7.70
CA THR A 790 -17.94 4.44 6.85
C THR A 790 -16.97 4.84 5.74
N LEU A 791 -17.44 4.89 4.50
CA LEU A 791 -16.72 5.40 3.34
C LEU A 791 -17.44 6.65 2.83
N SER A 792 -16.68 7.73 2.63
CA SER A 792 -17.22 9.00 2.18
C SER A 792 -16.82 9.28 0.73
N PHE A 793 -17.82 9.57 -0.10
CA PHE A 793 -17.69 10.03 -1.48
C PHE A 793 -18.40 11.39 -1.57
N PRO A 794 -17.74 12.49 -1.15
CA PRO A 794 -18.40 13.80 -1.01
C PRO A 794 -18.96 14.34 -2.33
N TYR A 795 -18.45 13.88 -3.47
CA TYR A 795 -18.87 14.32 -4.80
C TYR A 795 -19.96 13.46 -5.44
N ALA A 796 -20.38 12.37 -4.79
CA ALA A 796 -21.52 11.60 -5.28
C ALA A 796 -22.82 12.33 -4.90
N SER A 797 -23.50 12.90 -5.90
CA SER A 797 -24.74 13.65 -5.73
C SER A 797 -25.98 12.78 -5.86
N THR A 798 -25.86 11.61 -6.48
CA THR A 798 -26.94 10.64 -6.65
C THR A 798 -26.56 9.28 -6.10
N GLU A 799 -27.58 8.46 -5.78
CA GLU A 799 -27.38 7.06 -5.38
C GLU A 799 -26.60 6.26 -6.43
N ALA A 800 -26.87 6.48 -7.71
CA ALA A 800 -26.17 5.82 -8.81
C ALA A 800 -24.68 6.23 -8.89
N GLU A 801 -24.37 7.51 -8.63
CA GLU A 801 -22.98 8.00 -8.55
C GLU A 801 -22.26 7.44 -7.33
N ALA A 802 -22.96 7.25 -6.21
CA ALA A 802 -22.40 6.64 -5.01
C ALA A 802 -22.11 5.16 -5.22
N GLU A 803 -23.04 4.42 -5.81
CA GLU A 803 -22.83 3.02 -6.18
C GLU A 803 -21.65 2.89 -7.15
N ALA A 804 -21.57 3.75 -8.18
CA ALA A 804 -20.45 3.79 -9.11
C ALA A 804 -19.12 4.12 -8.41
N ALA A 805 -19.13 5.04 -7.44
CA ALA A 805 -17.96 5.38 -6.64
C ALA A 805 -17.45 4.18 -5.84
N VAL A 806 -18.34 3.47 -5.14
CA VAL A 806 -17.98 2.28 -4.35
C VAL A 806 -17.46 1.18 -5.27
N ARG A 807 -18.10 0.96 -6.43
CA ARG A 807 -17.66 -0.06 -7.41
C ARG A 807 -16.26 0.27 -7.93
N THR A 808 -16.02 1.52 -8.32
CA THR A 808 -14.74 1.96 -8.87
C THR A 808 -13.63 1.90 -7.82
N TYR A 809 -13.94 2.32 -6.58
CA TYR A 809 -13.03 2.21 -5.45
C TYR A 809 -12.64 0.76 -5.19
N ALA A 810 -13.63 -0.14 -5.16
CA ALA A 810 -13.39 -1.55 -4.90
C ALA A 810 -12.55 -2.24 -6.00
N ILE A 811 -12.77 -1.89 -7.28
CA ILE A 811 -11.94 -2.40 -8.39
C ILE A 811 -10.53 -1.81 -8.32
N ALA A 812 -10.38 -0.48 -8.12
CA ALA A 812 -9.08 0.17 -8.00
C ALA A 812 -8.24 -0.42 -6.86
N ALA A 813 -8.88 -0.71 -5.73
CA ALA A 813 -8.21 -1.33 -4.61
C ALA A 813 -7.92 -2.84 -4.83
N GLU A 814 -8.72 -3.58 -5.61
CA GLU A 814 -8.38 -4.96 -6.04
C GLU A 814 -7.20 -4.98 -7.03
N ILE A 815 -7.05 -3.95 -7.87
CA ILE A 815 -5.87 -3.81 -8.75
C ILE A 815 -4.63 -3.55 -7.89
N THR A 816 -4.70 -2.57 -6.99
CA THR A 816 -3.57 -2.10 -6.18
C THR A 816 -3.14 -3.13 -5.13
N ASN A 817 -4.11 -3.75 -4.46
CA ASN A 817 -3.92 -4.81 -3.48
C ASN A 817 -4.66 -6.06 -3.99
N PRO A 818 -4.01 -6.93 -4.77
CA PRO A 818 -4.71 -8.06 -5.35
C PRO A 818 -4.94 -9.21 -4.38
N SER A 819 -6.10 -9.84 -4.50
CA SER A 819 -6.40 -11.17 -3.95
C SER A 819 -5.72 -12.31 -4.74
N ARG A 820 -5.15 -12.00 -5.90
CA ARG A 820 -4.28 -12.91 -6.63
C ARG A 820 -3.32 -12.12 -7.49
N SER A 821 -2.03 -12.36 -7.32
CA SER A 821 -0.98 -11.75 -8.13
C SER A 821 -0.41 -12.78 -9.10
N ILE A 822 -0.40 -12.45 -10.39
CA ILE A 822 0.32 -13.21 -11.42
C ILE A 822 1.51 -12.38 -11.89
N SER A 823 2.70 -12.97 -11.93
CA SER A 823 3.89 -12.35 -12.48
C SER A 823 4.33 -13.10 -13.74
N ILE A 824 4.40 -12.38 -14.86
CA ILE A 824 4.90 -12.90 -16.14
C ILE A 824 5.93 -11.94 -16.74
N SER A 825 6.86 -12.48 -17.53
CA SER A 825 7.86 -11.71 -18.27
C SER A 825 7.59 -11.95 -19.75
N VAL A 826 7.36 -10.90 -20.52
CA VAL A 826 7.03 -10.98 -21.96
C VAL A 826 8.01 -10.15 -22.80
N PRO A 827 8.10 -10.36 -24.12
CA PRO A 827 8.86 -9.45 -25.00
C PRO A 827 8.46 -8.00 -24.77
N VAL A 828 9.43 -7.08 -24.90
CA VAL A 828 9.21 -5.68 -24.57
C VAL A 828 8.06 -5.06 -25.37
N ASN A 829 7.06 -4.53 -24.68
CA ASN A 829 5.93 -3.84 -25.29
C ASN A 829 5.56 -2.59 -24.50
N MET A 830 6.03 -1.43 -24.98
CA MET A 830 5.83 -0.10 -24.38
C MET A 830 4.38 0.41 -24.49
N GLN A 831 3.45 -0.39 -25.01
CA GLN A 831 2.04 -0.02 -25.07
C GLN A 831 1.21 -0.61 -23.94
N ILE A 832 1.75 -1.62 -23.24
CA ILE A 832 1.09 -2.21 -22.08
C ILE A 832 1.14 -1.21 -20.94
N LYS A 833 0.00 -0.91 -20.35
CA LYS A 833 -0.14 0.11 -19.30
C LYS A 833 -0.85 -0.44 -18.07
N PRO A 834 -0.53 0.05 -16.87
CA PRO A 834 -1.35 -0.23 -15.69
C PRO A 834 -2.82 0.14 -15.93
N GLY A 835 -3.73 -0.74 -15.50
CA GLY A 835 -5.17 -0.64 -15.70
C GLY A 835 -5.70 -1.43 -16.90
N ASP A 836 -4.85 -1.76 -17.88
CA ASP A 836 -5.22 -2.58 -19.04
C ASP A 836 -5.73 -3.97 -18.63
N ARG A 837 -6.58 -4.56 -19.46
CA ARG A 837 -7.05 -5.95 -19.29
C ARG A 837 -6.02 -6.91 -19.87
N ALA A 838 -5.88 -8.07 -19.25
CA ALA A 838 -5.06 -9.16 -19.73
C ALA A 838 -5.75 -10.51 -19.50
N THR A 839 -5.86 -11.32 -20.54
CA THR A 839 -6.25 -12.73 -20.44
C THR A 839 -4.99 -13.58 -20.55
N VAL A 840 -4.66 -14.33 -19.51
CA VAL A 840 -3.45 -15.15 -19.46
C VAL A 840 -3.84 -16.62 -19.37
N THR A 841 -3.32 -17.47 -20.26
CA THR A 841 -3.49 -18.92 -20.16
C THR A 841 -2.19 -19.55 -19.70
N LEU A 842 -2.15 -20.01 -18.44
CA LEU A 842 -0.96 -20.65 -17.85
C LEU A 842 -1.29 -22.06 -17.38
N ALA A 843 -0.47 -23.04 -17.79
CA ALA A 843 -0.66 -24.44 -17.42
C ALA A 843 -2.09 -24.98 -17.66
N GLY A 844 -2.72 -24.55 -18.76
CA GLY A 844 -4.11 -24.90 -19.08
C GLY A 844 -5.19 -24.11 -18.33
N ILE A 845 -4.84 -23.17 -17.44
CA ILE A 845 -5.83 -22.36 -16.70
C ILE A 845 -5.91 -20.96 -17.31
N ILE A 846 -7.12 -20.50 -17.61
CA ILE A 846 -7.39 -19.13 -18.09
C ILE A 846 -7.64 -18.20 -16.90
N TYR A 847 -6.81 -17.15 -16.82
CA TYR A 847 -6.90 -16.09 -15.83
C TYR A 847 -7.35 -14.78 -16.50
N LYS A 848 -8.47 -14.22 -16.04
CA LYS A 848 -8.90 -12.86 -16.40
C LYS A 848 -8.27 -11.87 -15.43
N CYS A 849 -7.51 -10.92 -15.96
CA CYS A 849 -6.62 -10.08 -15.17
C CYS A 849 -6.65 -8.61 -15.59
N ARG A 850 -6.16 -7.75 -14.69
CA ARG A 850 -5.76 -6.38 -14.97
C ARG A 850 -4.28 -6.21 -14.72
N VAL A 851 -3.63 -5.39 -15.54
CA VAL A 851 -2.25 -4.99 -15.33
C VAL A 851 -2.21 -4.06 -14.12
N ASN A 852 -1.56 -4.48 -13.04
CA ASN A 852 -1.33 -3.64 -11.86
C ASN A 852 -0.07 -2.81 -12.02
N ALA A 853 1.01 -3.47 -12.42
CA ALA A 853 2.29 -2.82 -12.64
C ALA A 853 3.01 -3.42 -13.86
N VAL A 854 3.83 -2.59 -14.49
CA VAL A 854 4.69 -2.97 -15.61
C VAL A 854 6.08 -2.43 -15.34
N ASN A 855 7.09 -3.28 -15.43
CA ASN A 855 8.48 -2.85 -15.46
C ASN A 855 9.11 -3.21 -16.81
N HIS A 856 9.54 -2.20 -17.56
CA HIS A 856 10.24 -2.37 -18.82
C HIS A 856 11.74 -2.34 -18.58
N ASP A 857 12.43 -3.45 -18.85
CA ASP A 857 13.89 -3.53 -18.79
C ASP A 857 14.44 -3.61 -20.21
N ILE A 858 15.05 -2.51 -20.65
CA ILE A 858 15.54 -2.30 -22.01
C ILE A 858 17.07 -2.29 -22.00
N GLN A 859 17.68 -3.09 -22.87
CA GLN A 859 19.10 -3.18 -23.09
C GLN A 859 19.46 -2.56 -24.45
N ILE A 860 20.41 -1.64 -24.44
CA ILE A 860 20.91 -0.96 -25.63
C ILE A 860 22.30 -1.54 -25.90
N ALA A 861 22.42 -2.37 -26.93
CA ALA A 861 23.69 -2.96 -27.33
C ALA A 861 24.60 -1.95 -28.06
N GLY A 862 24.03 -0.84 -28.53
CA GLY A 862 24.70 0.19 -29.32
C GLY A 862 24.40 0.06 -30.80
N ILE A 863 25.25 0.68 -31.64
CA ILE A 863 25.10 0.64 -33.10
C ILE A 863 25.89 -0.56 -33.64
N ILE A 864 25.19 -1.58 -34.13
CA ILE A 864 25.77 -2.77 -34.77
C ILE A 864 25.38 -2.73 -36.25
N ASP A 865 26.37 -2.82 -37.14
CA ASP A 865 26.20 -2.73 -38.60
C ASP A 865 25.41 -1.50 -39.10
N GLY A 866 25.52 -0.39 -38.37
CA GLY A 866 24.84 0.88 -38.70
C GLY A 866 23.39 0.97 -38.22
N ASN A 867 22.88 -0.07 -37.55
CA ASN A 867 21.56 -0.08 -36.92
C ASN A 867 21.70 -0.09 -35.39
N LEU A 868 20.81 0.62 -34.72
CA LEU A 868 20.72 0.60 -33.27
C LEU A 868 20.05 -0.70 -32.84
N GLU A 869 20.75 -1.54 -32.08
CA GLU A 869 20.20 -2.78 -31.54
C GLU A 869 19.71 -2.56 -30.10
N ILE A 870 18.39 -2.71 -29.92
CA ILE A 870 17.73 -2.59 -28.61
C ILE A 870 16.96 -3.87 -28.36
N THR A 871 17.23 -4.53 -27.24
CA THR A 871 16.46 -5.68 -26.76
C THR A 871 15.83 -5.35 -25.40
N GLY A 872 14.92 -6.18 -24.92
CA GLY A 872 14.35 -5.98 -23.59
C GLY A 872 13.21 -6.93 -23.27
N SER A 873 12.69 -6.79 -22.06
CA SER A 873 11.49 -7.49 -21.60
C SER A 873 10.55 -6.53 -20.87
N SER A 874 9.28 -6.92 -20.77
CA SER A 874 8.28 -6.27 -19.92
C SER A 874 7.84 -7.26 -18.87
N GLN A 875 8.14 -6.96 -17.62
CA GLN A 875 7.67 -7.72 -16.47
C GLN A 875 6.31 -7.17 -16.07
N LEU A 876 5.29 -8.02 -16.12
CA LEU A 876 3.91 -7.67 -15.83
C LEU A 876 3.53 -8.25 -14.48
N GLN A 877 2.97 -7.41 -13.62
CA GLN A 877 2.25 -7.84 -12.44
C GLN A 877 0.76 -7.69 -12.70
N LEU A 878 0.02 -8.79 -12.61
CA LEU A 878 -1.39 -8.86 -12.97
C LEU A 878 -2.25 -9.19 -11.75
N SER A 879 -3.33 -8.44 -11.59
CA SER A 879 -4.36 -8.59 -10.56
C SER A 879 -5.64 -9.16 -11.17
N PRO A 880 -6.64 -9.63 -10.41
CA PRO A 880 -7.90 -10.14 -10.98
C PRO A 880 -8.70 -9.04 -11.69
N ASP A 881 -9.24 -9.34 -12.88
CA ASP A 881 -10.31 -8.51 -13.48
C ASP A 881 -11.66 -9.12 -13.12
N ARG A 882 -12.25 -8.66 -12.02
CA ARG A 882 -13.60 -9.07 -11.62
C ARG A 882 -14.35 -7.91 -11.00
N GLU A 883 -15.66 -7.97 -11.11
CA GLU A 883 -16.51 -7.11 -10.32
C GLU A 883 -16.51 -7.59 -8.86
N PRO A 884 -16.32 -6.67 -7.90
CA PRO A 884 -16.39 -6.99 -6.48
C PRO A 884 -17.83 -7.36 -6.11
N GLY A 885 -18.00 -8.54 -5.50
CA GLY A 885 -19.31 -9.14 -5.23
C GLY A 885 -20.08 -8.55 -4.05
N PHE A 886 -20.06 -7.23 -3.84
CA PHE A 886 -20.82 -6.59 -2.75
C PHE A 886 -22.25 -6.24 -3.16
N GLN A 887 -23.14 -6.15 -2.17
CA GLN A 887 -24.50 -5.63 -2.33
C GLN A 887 -24.56 -4.19 -1.82
N PHE A 888 -25.18 -3.32 -2.62
CA PHE A 888 -25.50 -1.95 -2.21
C PHE A 888 -26.97 -1.94 -1.73
N ILE A 889 -27.19 -1.57 -0.48
CA ILE A 889 -28.50 -1.64 0.17
C ILE A 889 -28.85 -0.27 0.74
N LYS A 890 -30.04 0.21 0.41
CA LYS A 890 -30.71 1.32 1.11
C LYS A 890 -31.60 0.71 2.18
N ARG A 891 -31.32 0.95 3.46
CA ARG A 891 -32.13 0.45 4.59
C ARG A 891 -32.54 1.60 5.50
N PRO A 892 -33.72 1.54 6.14
CA PRO A 892 -34.11 2.56 7.12
C PRO A 892 -33.08 2.57 8.25
N PHE A 893 -32.82 3.72 8.86
CA PHE A 893 -32.02 3.73 10.09
C PHE A 893 -32.64 2.73 11.08
N PRO A 894 -31.83 1.94 11.79
CA PRO A 894 -32.34 1.16 12.88
C PRO A 894 -33.02 2.15 13.83
N GLN A 895 -34.35 2.17 13.85
CA GLN A 895 -35.09 2.80 14.92
C GLN A 895 -34.51 2.17 16.17
N ASP A 896 -33.92 2.98 17.05
CA ASP A 896 -33.47 2.54 18.36
C ASP A 896 -34.60 1.66 18.89
N ALA A 897 -34.37 0.35 18.88
CA ALA A 897 -35.35 -0.58 19.36
C ALA A 897 -35.55 -0.14 20.80
N ASP A 898 -36.74 0.42 21.06
CA ASP A 898 -37.18 0.88 22.36
C ASP A 898 -36.52 -0.03 23.37
N LEU A 899 -35.61 0.54 24.17
CA LEU A 899 -35.15 -0.07 25.41
C LEU A 899 -36.41 -0.18 26.26
N ALA A 900 -37.22 -1.20 25.95
CA ALA A 900 -38.33 -1.60 26.74
C ALA A 900 -37.72 -1.98 28.07
N ASP A 901 -38.02 -1.18 29.08
CA ASP A 901 -37.92 -1.49 30.48
C ASP A 901 -38.67 -2.82 30.73
N GLY A 902 -38.01 -3.92 30.40
CA GLY A 902 -38.40 -5.26 30.72
C GLY A 902 -37.76 -5.62 32.04
N GLU A 903 -38.34 -5.13 33.13
CA GLU A 903 -38.33 -5.86 34.39
C GLU A 903 -38.83 -7.28 34.09
N ASP A 904 -37.93 -8.25 33.99
CA ASP A 904 -38.10 -9.56 34.61
C ASP A 904 -36.84 -10.40 34.45
N GLY A 905 -36.32 -10.85 35.58
CA GLY A 905 -35.08 -11.58 35.68
C GLY A 905 -35.12 -12.95 35.01
N ASN A 906 -34.02 -13.29 34.34
CA ASN A 906 -33.54 -14.66 34.32
C ASN A 906 -32.02 -14.67 34.28
N VAL A 907 -31.46 -14.71 35.49
CA VAL A 907 -30.07 -15.11 35.74
C VAL A 907 -29.92 -16.55 35.27
N LEU A 908 -29.26 -16.75 34.13
CA LEU A 908 -28.77 -18.07 33.72
C LEU A 908 -27.62 -18.45 34.67
N SER A 909 -27.99 -19.21 35.70
CA SER A 909 -27.07 -19.90 36.60
C SER A 909 -26.33 -21.00 35.85
N PHE A 910 -25.01 -20.89 35.72
CA PHE A 910 -24.15 -22.04 35.48
C PHE A 910 -23.69 -22.62 36.82
N THR A 911 -24.17 -23.83 37.08
CA THR A 911 -23.93 -24.64 38.26
C THR A 911 -22.45 -25.00 38.36
N ASN A 912 -21.83 -24.50 39.42
CA ASN A 912 -20.46 -24.79 39.82
C ASN A 912 -20.40 -26.20 40.44
N ILE A 913 -19.69 -27.14 39.79
CA ILE A 913 -19.28 -28.41 40.41
C ILE A 913 -17.91 -28.17 41.04
N GLY A 914 -17.92 -27.89 42.35
CA GLY A 914 -16.72 -27.76 43.14
C GLY A 914 -16.10 -29.10 43.52
N GLY A 915 -14.77 -29.13 43.47
CA GLY A 915 -13.90 -30.07 44.18
C GLY A 915 -12.58 -29.35 44.50
N THR A 916 -12.53 -28.71 45.69
CA THR A 916 -11.42 -28.58 46.67
C THR A 916 -9.98 -28.83 46.18
N ASP A 917 -8.92 -28.08 46.49
CA ASP A 917 -8.55 -27.02 47.45
C ASP A 917 -7.30 -26.36 46.81
N THR A 918 -7.07 -25.04 46.83
CA THR A 918 -6.39 -24.36 47.94
C THR A 918 -6.33 -22.85 47.66
N THR A 919 -6.49 -22.11 48.74
CA THR A 919 -6.55 -20.65 48.90
C THR A 919 -5.33 -19.87 48.40
N LEU A 920 -5.54 -18.67 47.86
CA LEU A 920 -4.89 -17.45 48.36
C LEU A 920 -5.59 -16.18 47.88
N SER A 921 -5.80 -15.29 48.84
CA SER A 921 -6.56 -14.04 48.80
C SER A 921 -5.78 -12.92 48.10
N MET A 922 -6.42 -12.29 47.11
CA MET A 922 -6.11 -10.91 46.73
C MET A 922 -6.83 -9.95 47.67
N GLY A 923 -6.10 -8.95 48.15
CA GLY A 923 -6.65 -7.83 48.87
C GLY A 923 -5.60 -6.75 49.08
N SER A 924 -5.77 -5.65 48.36
CA SER A 924 -5.51 -4.28 48.83
C SER A 924 -4.09 -3.96 49.28
N LEU A 925 -3.38 -3.17 48.48
CA LEU A 925 -2.56 -2.02 48.91
C LEU A 925 -1.76 -1.54 47.71
N LEU A 926 -1.96 -0.28 47.29
CA LEU A 926 -0.91 0.68 46.92
C LEU A 926 -1.56 2.00 46.46
N SER A 927 -2.08 2.75 47.43
CA SER A 927 -2.08 4.22 47.38
C SER A 927 -1.30 4.67 48.61
N GLY A 928 -0.21 5.42 48.43
CA GLY A 928 0.60 5.85 49.58
C GLY A 928 1.91 6.54 49.23
N LYS A 929 1.81 7.83 48.91
CA LYS A 929 2.84 8.87 48.96
C LYS A 929 4.14 8.50 49.71
N ILE A 930 5.28 8.57 49.03
CA ILE A 930 6.60 8.66 49.68
C ILE A 930 7.09 10.11 49.61
N THR A 931 7.15 10.76 50.77
CA THR A 931 7.77 12.09 50.95
C THR A 931 9.18 11.90 51.50
N ARG A 932 10.19 12.49 50.84
CA ARG A 932 11.60 12.51 51.27
C ARG A 932 11.76 13.13 52.67
N ARG A 933 12.55 12.49 53.54
CA ARG A 933 13.27 13.16 54.64
C ARG A 933 14.76 12.80 54.57
N LYS A 934 15.61 13.82 54.72
CA LYS A 934 17.08 13.74 54.82
C LYS A 934 17.52 13.01 56.11
N PRO A 935 18.70 12.37 56.12
CA PRO A 935 19.26 11.73 57.30
C PRO A 935 20.00 12.72 58.20
N ASN A 936 19.90 12.50 59.51
CA ASN A 936 20.88 12.91 60.52
C ASN A 936 21.18 11.65 61.33
N GLY A 937 22.46 11.32 61.50
CA GLY A 937 22.96 10.20 62.30
C GLY A 937 23.78 9.23 61.48
#